data_AF-A0A2H6A8R0-F1
#
_entry.id   AF-A0A2H6A8R0-F1
#
_cell.length_a   1.000
_cell.length_b   1.000
_cell.length_c   1.000
_cell.angle_alpha   90.00
_cell.angle_beta   90.00
_cell.angle_gamma   90.00
#
_symmetry.space_group_name_H-M   'P 1'
#
loop_
_entity.id
_entity.type
_entity.pdbx_description
1 polymer ?
#
loop_
_entity_poly.entity_id
_entity_poly.type
_entity_poly.pdbx_seq_one_letter_code
_entity_poly.pdbx_strand_id
1 'polypeptide(L)'
;MMKYFKYFVIFLLIALFFAFVFRSQIEKLFFKPQETISQKLEQGKVDNNFEVVLENLEIPWSIVFLNENEVLITERPGRVKIFDLKDKKLIKEFEIKEVKHIGEGGLLGAALHPNFKENNFIYFYYTTEKNGKLINRVERYTLKNYLLEKDKVILDDIPANRFHNGGRIKFGPDGYLYITTGDAGNSENSQNINSLAGKILRIKDDGSIPEDNPFKNAVYAYGIRNSQGIAWDDEGNLWSIDHGRSGIQTGLDEINLIEKGKNYGWPVIQGDERKEGMESPVIHSGPDITWAPADLIYFQNSLFFTGLRGEGLYQYDLVNKRLKVYFFQKFGRLRAITIGPDGYFYISTSNRDGRGYPKEGDDKIIKIKPEIFFPIESKEIKILLIGDIMMNRNVENKILKNNSNFVFPFEKILDYLKSFDYVVANLEGPITDKGQKVGSKYSFKMKPEVVEALIESNINILNLANNHIFDYGRTGLEETLKNLEKNNIEYFGNSYDPLIIEINNTKIGFLGFSDFLKHLDAEKNNNGIAVINENFENSVKKAKEKVDILIVSFHWGDEYKKFANQRQQKFARLAIDSGVDLVVGHHPHVIQNIEKYKNKYIFYSLGNFIFDQNFSEDTMIGGGVEVYIKNKKIDRISFRKFYLNNDFQIEKISDLLLPYQINNKIYLLKIADEPLEWERGLMFVRKPIDFDGMIFIFPDKQIRSFWNKNTLVDLDIYWLDDDKIIGKDFLPSIEKTKGIYTITSPVPVNKVIEIIK
;
A
#
# COMPACT_ATOMS: atom_id res chain seq x y z
N MET A 1 -67.59 -31.55 18.24
CA MET A 1 -66.43 -31.36 17.34
C MET A 1 -66.31 -29.94 16.77
N MET A 2 -67.37 -29.34 16.22
CA MET A 2 -67.30 -27.97 15.61
C MET A 2 -66.94 -26.82 16.57
N LYS A 3 -67.24 -26.92 17.87
CA LYS A 3 -66.99 -25.83 18.82
C LYS A 3 -65.48 -25.61 19.09
N TYR A 4 -64.67 -26.67 19.00
CA TYR A 4 -63.22 -26.60 19.21
C TYR A 4 -62.44 -26.30 17.93
N PHE A 5 -63.04 -26.52 16.75
CA PHE A 5 -62.41 -26.24 15.46
C PHE A 5 -62.15 -24.73 15.26
N LYS A 6 -63.07 -23.86 15.69
CA LYS A 6 -62.85 -22.40 15.67
C LYS A 6 -61.66 -21.97 16.54
N TYR A 7 -61.53 -22.53 17.74
CA TYR A 7 -60.41 -22.21 18.62
C TYR A 7 -59.08 -22.77 18.08
N PHE A 8 -59.10 -23.94 17.42
CA PHE A 8 -57.93 -24.49 16.76
C PHE A 8 -57.46 -23.61 15.58
N VAL A 9 -58.38 -23.14 14.73
CA VAL A 9 -58.04 -22.23 13.62
C VAL A 9 -57.49 -20.89 14.12
N ILE A 10 -58.09 -20.33 15.18
CA ILE A 10 -57.59 -19.08 15.79
C ILE A 10 -56.20 -19.30 16.40
N PHE A 11 -55.98 -20.41 17.09
CA PHE A 11 -54.66 -20.76 17.63
C PHE A 11 -53.62 -20.94 16.52
N LEU A 12 -53.99 -21.61 15.41
CA LEU A 12 -53.11 -21.79 14.26
C LEU A 12 -52.72 -20.45 13.61
N LEU A 13 -53.68 -19.53 13.49
CA LEU A 13 -53.43 -18.19 12.94
C LEU A 13 -52.55 -17.35 13.85
N ILE A 14 -52.74 -17.43 15.18
CA ILE A 14 -51.87 -16.76 16.15
C ILE A 14 -50.46 -17.36 16.14
N ALA A 15 -50.34 -18.69 16.02
CA ALA A 15 -49.05 -19.36 15.92
C ALA A 15 -48.31 -19.00 14.62
N LEU A 16 -49.02 -18.92 13.49
CA LEU A 16 -48.47 -18.47 12.21
C LEU A 16 -48.06 -16.99 12.26
N PHE A 17 -48.85 -16.14 12.94
CA PHE A 17 -48.51 -14.73 13.15
C PHE A 17 -47.27 -14.59 14.04
N PHE A 18 -47.16 -15.35 15.13
CA PHE A 18 -45.96 -15.39 15.97
C PHE A 18 -44.74 -15.93 15.22
N ALA A 19 -44.90 -17.00 14.45
CA ALA A 19 -43.82 -17.54 13.61
C ALA A 19 -43.34 -16.52 12.56
N PHE A 20 -44.26 -15.70 12.03
CA PHE A 20 -43.93 -14.61 11.09
C PHE A 20 -43.22 -13.44 11.78
N VAL A 21 -43.74 -12.97 12.93
CA VAL A 21 -43.18 -11.84 13.70
C VAL A 21 -41.80 -12.18 14.27
N PHE A 22 -41.61 -13.41 14.77
CA PHE A 22 -40.36 -13.85 15.40
C PHE A 22 -39.46 -14.67 14.47
N ARG A 23 -39.77 -14.71 13.17
CA ARG A 23 -39.04 -15.48 12.14
C ARG A 23 -37.53 -15.28 12.22
N SER A 24 -37.07 -14.03 12.33
CA SER A 24 -35.65 -13.68 12.42
C SER A 24 -34.96 -14.23 13.69
N GLN A 25 -35.68 -14.35 14.81
CA GLN A 25 -35.13 -14.91 16.05
C GLN A 25 -35.13 -16.43 16.04
N ILE A 26 -36.15 -17.04 15.42
CA ILE A 26 -36.23 -18.50 15.21
C ILE A 26 -35.16 -18.97 14.21
N GLU A 27 -34.91 -18.23 13.13
CA GLU A 27 -33.84 -18.52 12.17
C GLU A 27 -32.45 -18.53 12.84
N LYS A 28 -32.19 -17.62 13.80
CA LYS A 28 -30.94 -17.58 14.57
C LYS A 28 -30.77 -18.74 15.57
N LEU A 29 -31.86 -19.41 15.96
CA LEU A 29 -31.84 -20.57 16.86
C LEU A 29 -31.53 -21.89 16.14
N PHE A 30 -31.91 -22.01 14.87
CA PHE A 30 -31.73 -23.24 14.07
C PHE A 30 -30.61 -23.17 13.03
N PHE A 31 -30.23 -21.97 12.60
CA PHE A 31 -29.10 -21.75 11.69
C PHE A 31 -28.02 -20.97 12.43
N LYS A 32 -27.12 -21.69 13.10
CA LYS A 32 -25.82 -21.11 13.43
C LYS A 32 -25.05 -20.96 12.11
N PRO A 33 -24.56 -19.76 11.76
CA PRO A 33 -23.62 -19.62 10.66
C PRO A 33 -22.43 -20.53 10.95
N GLN A 34 -22.20 -21.52 10.10
CA GLN A 34 -20.90 -22.15 10.02
C GLN A 34 -19.97 -21.12 9.39
N GLU A 35 -18.73 -21.02 9.87
CA GLU A 35 -17.72 -20.12 9.31
C GLU A 35 -17.45 -20.48 7.84
N THR A 36 -18.23 -19.88 6.94
CA THR A 36 -17.94 -19.86 5.51
C THR A 36 -16.75 -18.93 5.30
N ILE A 37 -15.91 -19.26 4.32
CA ILE A 37 -14.87 -18.37 3.77
C ILE A 37 -15.59 -17.20 3.05
N SER A 38 -16.29 -16.36 3.80
CA SER A 38 -16.72 -15.05 3.36
C SER A 38 -15.45 -14.21 3.38
N GLN A 39 -14.89 -13.91 2.21
CA GLN A 39 -13.96 -12.79 2.12
C GLN A 39 -14.70 -11.57 2.66
N LYS A 40 -14.29 -11.12 3.85
CA LYS A 40 -14.84 -9.95 4.52
C LYS A 40 -14.63 -8.77 3.56
N LEU A 41 -15.70 -8.23 2.99
CA LEU A 41 -15.63 -7.14 2.02
C LEU A 41 -14.87 -5.96 2.66
N GLU A 42 -13.65 -5.71 2.21
CA GLU A 42 -12.80 -4.65 2.74
C GLU A 42 -13.24 -3.31 2.16
N GLN A 43 -13.49 -2.32 3.02
CA GLN A 43 -13.72 -0.95 2.57
C GLN A 43 -12.39 -0.25 2.32
N GLY A 44 -12.19 0.26 1.11
CA GLY A 44 -11.07 1.14 0.79
C GLY A 44 -11.18 2.48 1.52
N LYS A 45 -10.04 3.08 1.89
CA LYS A 45 -10.01 4.46 2.38
C LYS A 45 -10.27 5.39 1.21
N VAL A 46 -11.23 6.30 1.36
CA VAL A 46 -11.56 7.27 0.32
C VAL A 46 -11.66 8.67 0.92
N ASP A 47 -10.76 9.55 0.50
CA ASP A 47 -10.84 10.99 0.74
C ASP A 47 -11.81 11.68 -0.24
N ASN A 48 -11.96 13.00 -0.18
CA ASN A 48 -12.77 13.78 -1.13
C ASN A 48 -12.10 13.97 -2.52
N ASN A 49 -11.31 13.00 -2.98
CA ASN A 49 -10.53 13.08 -4.23
C ASN A 49 -11.34 12.61 -5.45
N PHE A 50 -12.51 13.21 -5.67
CA PHE A 50 -13.33 12.99 -6.87
C PHE A 50 -13.95 14.32 -7.31
N GLU A 51 -14.34 14.40 -8.57
CA GLU A 51 -15.02 15.57 -9.14
C GLU A 51 -16.34 15.15 -9.77
N VAL A 52 -17.43 15.86 -9.47
CA VAL A 52 -18.67 15.74 -10.24
C VAL A 52 -18.54 16.62 -11.48
N VAL A 53 -18.53 15.99 -12.66
CA VAL A 53 -18.29 16.68 -13.93
C VAL A 53 -19.57 16.98 -14.69
N LEU A 54 -20.62 16.17 -14.52
CA LEU A 54 -21.94 16.38 -15.11
C LEU A 54 -23.03 15.97 -14.11
N GLU A 55 -24.18 16.65 -14.15
CA GLU A 55 -25.33 16.45 -13.25
C GLU A 55 -26.65 16.53 -14.02
N ASN A 56 -27.76 16.21 -13.35
CA ASN A 56 -29.14 16.28 -13.85
C ASN A 56 -29.40 15.37 -15.06
N LEU A 57 -28.73 14.22 -15.11
CA LEU A 57 -28.97 13.17 -16.10
C LEU A 57 -30.14 12.28 -15.67
N GLU A 58 -30.64 11.45 -16.58
CA GLU A 58 -31.69 10.47 -16.30
C GLU A 58 -31.22 9.07 -16.69
N ILE A 59 -30.77 8.29 -15.70
CA ILE A 59 -30.33 6.90 -15.89
C ILE A 59 -29.25 6.80 -16.99
N PRO A 60 -28.12 7.52 -16.86
CA PRO A 60 -26.99 7.44 -17.78
C PRO A 60 -26.41 6.02 -17.80
N TRP A 61 -26.57 5.32 -18.93
CA TRP A 61 -26.33 3.89 -19.05
C TRP A 61 -24.94 3.55 -19.61
N SER A 62 -24.47 4.34 -20.58
CA SER A 62 -23.14 4.21 -21.20
C SER A 62 -22.45 5.56 -21.27
N ILE A 63 -21.12 5.55 -21.13
CA ILE A 63 -20.23 6.72 -21.26
C ILE A 63 -19.21 6.38 -22.35
N VAL A 64 -19.12 7.20 -23.39
CA VAL A 64 -18.26 6.97 -24.55
C VAL A 64 -17.55 8.26 -24.93
N PHE A 65 -16.21 8.27 -24.89
CA PHE A 65 -15.42 9.44 -25.28
C PHE A 65 -15.31 9.55 -26.80
N LEU A 66 -15.72 10.69 -27.36
CA LEU A 66 -15.59 11.00 -28.79
C LEU A 66 -14.20 11.55 -29.10
N ASN A 67 -13.60 12.28 -28.15
CA ASN A 67 -12.24 12.80 -28.18
C ASN A 67 -11.79 13.14 -26.73
N GLU A 68 -10.71 13.90 -26.58
CA GLU A 68 -10.13 14.32 -25.30
C GLU A 68 -11.10 15.03 -24.34
N ASN A 69 -12.07 15.80 -24.87
CA ASN A 69 -12.95 16.64 -24.07
C ASN A 69 -14.44 16.32 -24.25
N GLU A 70 -14.82 15.66 -25.34
CA GLU A 70 -16.22 15.40 -25.66
C GLU A 70 -16.62 13.98 -25.28
N VAL A 71 -17.73 13.87 -24.55
CA VAL A 71 -18.30 12.61 -24.12
C VAL A 71 -19.73 12.46 -24.61
N LEU A 72 -20.05 11.28 -25.13
CA LEU A 72 -21.39 10.84 -25.47
C LEU A 72 -21.93 9.95 -24.34
N ILE A 73 -23.15 10.26 -23.91
CA ILE A 73 -23.86 9.54 -22.85
C ILE A 73 -25.19 9.04 -23.41
N THR A 74 -25.50 7.77 -23.18
CA THR A 74 -26.84 7.22 -23.40
C THR A 74 -27.66 7.35 -22.13
N GLU A 75 -28.88 7.85 -22.23
CA GLU A 75 -29.87 7.86 -21.15
C GLU A 75 -30.94 6.82 -21.48
N ARG A 76 -31.22 5.93 -20.51
CA ARG A 76 -32.13 4.79 -20.69
C ARG A 76 -33.50 5.12 -21.30
N PRO A 77 -34.11 6.30 -21.04
CA PRO A 77 -35.35 6.72 -21.71
C PRO A 77 -35.30 6.83 -23.25
N GLY A 78 -34.12 6.80 -23.88
CA GLY A 78 -34.00 6.86 -25.34
C GLY A 78 -33.22 8.06 -25.87
N ARG A 79 -32.43 8.73 -25.03
CA ARG A 79 -31.71 9.96 -25.40
C ARG A 79 -30.21 9.73 -25.50
N VAL A 80 -29.60 10.35 -26.49
CA VAL A 80 -28.15 10.42 -26.67
C VAL A 80 -27.72 11.86 -26.46
N LYS A 81 -26.85 12.12 -25.49
CA LYS A 81 -26.36 13.46 -25.18
C LYS A 81 -24.85 13.54 -25.38
N ILE A 82 -24.38 14.61 -26.00
CA ILE A 82 -22.96 14.92 -26.19
C ILE A 82 -22.63 16.14 -25.35
N PHE A 83 -21.62 16.02 -24.48
CA PHE A 83 -21.16 17.09 -23.59
C PHE A 83 -19.70 17.43 -23.85
N ASP A 84 -19.38 18.71 -23.71
CA ASP A 84 -18.02 19.18 -23.49
C ASP A 84 -17.71 19.10 -21.99
N LEU A 85 -16.69 18.34 -21.60
CA LEU A 85 -16.29 18.17 -20.20
C LEU A 85 -15.46 19.33 -19.64
N LYS A 86 -14.81 20.12 -20.49
CA LYS A 86 -14.03 21.29 -20.07
C LYS A 86 -14.96 22.41 -19.64
N ASP A 87 -15.98 22.69 -20.44
CA ASP A 87 -16.98 23.71 -20.16
C ASP A 87 -18.18 23.17 -19.35
N LYS A 88 -18.28 21.84 -19.18
CA LYS A 88 -19.40 21.12 -18.55
C LYS A 88 -20.75 21.47 -19.19
N LYS A 89 -20.79 21.55 -20.53
CA LYS A 89 -21.96 21.98 -21.30
C LYS A 89 -22.47 20.91 -22.24
N LEU A 90 -23.80 20.84 -22.36
CA LEU A 90 -24.45 20.04 -23.40
C LEU A 90 -24.19 20.69 -24.77
N ILE A 91 -23.57 19.94 -25.68
CA ILE A 91 -23.39 20.34 -27.07
C ILE A 91 -24.62 19.97 -27.88
N LYS A 92 -25.09 18.72 -27.75
CA LYS A 92 -26.19 18.20 -28.57
C LYS A 92 -26.93 17.08 -27.85
N GLU A 93 -28.23 17.01 -28.11
CA GLU A 93 -29.11 15.92 -27.68
C GLU A 93 -29.86 15.36 -28.88
N PHE A 94 -30.02 14.03 -28.91
CA PHE A 94 -30.79 13.28 -29.88
C PHE A 94 -31.74 12.34 -29.17
N GLU A 95 -32.85 12.01 -29.82
CA GLU A 95 -33.82 11.02 -29.36
C GLU A 95 -33.89 9.87 -30.38
N ILE A 96 -33.74 8.64 -29.91
CA ILE A 96 -33.98 7.42 -30.70
C ILE A 96 -35.41 6.98 -30.44
N LYS A 97 -36.32 7.38 -31.34
CA LYS A 97 -37.78 7.23 -31.16
C LYS A 97 -38.25 5.77 -31.06
N GLU A 98 -37.48 4.85 -31.64
CA GLU A 98 -37.78 3.42 -31.61
C GLU A 98 -37.55 2.78 -30.22
N VAL A 99 -36.89 3.50 -29.29
CA VAL A 99 -36.62 2.98 -27.95
C VAL A 99 -37.91 2.80 -27.16
N LYS A 100 -38.03 1.65 -26.51
CA LYS A 100 -39.07 1.35 -25.52
C LYS A 100 -38.46 1.31 -24.12
N HIS A 101 -38.65 2.38 -23.36
CA HIS A 101 -38.24 2.43 -21.97
C HIS A 101 -39.27 1.69 -21.09
N ILE A 102 -38.91 0.49 -20.63
CA ILE A 102 -39.78 -0.32 -19.78
C ILE A 102 -38.97 -1.20 -18.83
N GLY A 103 -39.19 -1.02 -17.51
CA GLY A 103 -38.43 -1.74 -16.49
C GLY A 103 -36.92 -1.48 -16.61
N GLU A 104 -36.15 -2.53 -16.92
CA GLU A 104 -34.71 -2.46 -17.19
C GLU A 104 -34.37 -2.20 -18.66
N GLY A 105 -35.34 -2.33 -19.58
CA GLY A 105 -35.18 -2.08 -21.01
C GLY A 105 -35.24 -0.59 -21.37
N GLY A 106 -34.57 -0.21 -22.45
CA GLY A 106 -34.44 1.16 -22.93
C GLY A 106 -33.24 1.32 -23.85
N LEU A 107 -32.66 2.53 -23.94
CA LEU A 107 -31.37 2.75 -24.61
C LEU A 107 -30.22 2.41 -23.65
N LEU A 108 -29.42 1.40 -24.00
CA LEU A 108 -28.45 0.79 -23.11
C LEU A 108 -27.02 1.08 -23.57
N GLY A 109 -26.30 0.05 -24.03
CA GLY A 109 -24.89 0.14 -24.40
C GLY A 109 -24.65 0.98 -25.65
N ALA A 110 -23.50 1.65 -25.66
CA ALA A 110 -22.96 2.32 -26.82
C ALA A 110 -21.50 1.94 -27.01
N ALA A 111 -21.06 1.79 -28.26
CA ALA A 111 -19.65 1.55 -28.60
C ALA A 111 -19.27 2.32 -29.87
N LEU A 112 -18.11 2.97 -29.86
CA LEU A 112 -17.52 3.50 -31.09
C LEU A 112 -16.88 2.36 -31.86
N HIS A 113 -16.92 2.44 -33.18
CA HIS A 113 -16.08 1.62 -34.03
C HIS A 113 -14.60 1.84 -33.71
N PRO A 114 -13.72 0.81 -33.77
CA PRO A 114 -12.27 1.01 -33.55
C PRO A 114 -11.65 2.10 -34.45
N ASN A 115 -12.13 2.21 -35.69
CA ASN A 115 -11.74 3.26 -36.66
C ASN A 115 -12.70 4.48 -36.68
N PHE A 116 -13.32 4.82 -35.54
CA PHE A 116 -14.32 5.91 -35.47
C PHE A 116 -13.83 7.24 -36.05
N LYS A 117 -12.54 7.59 -35.86
CA LYS A 117 -11.95 8.81 -36.41
C LYS A 117 -12.07 8.93 -37.94
N GLU A 118 -12.18 7.80 -38.63
CA GLU A 118 -12.28 7.75 -40.09
C GLU A 118 -13.73 7.55 -40.55
N ASN A 119 -14.43 6.58 -39.96
CA ASN A 119 -15.74 6.17 -40.44
C ASN A 119 -16.93 6.79 -39.68
N ASN A 120 -16.69 7.40 -38.53
CA ASN A 120 -17.70 8.01 -37.67
C ASN A 120 -18.82 7.06 -37.22
N PHE A 121 -18.55 5.74 -37.19
CA PHE A 121 -19.55 4.74 -36.83
C PHE A 121 -19.67 4.54 -35.31
N ILE A 122 -20.90 4.62 -34.81
CA ILE A 122 -21.28 4.33 -33.44
C ILE A 122 -22.41 3.30 -33.42
N TYR A 123 -22.37 2.41 -32.43
CA TYR A 123 -23.33 1.32 -32.26
C TYR A 123 -24.13 1.57 -30.99
N PHE A 124 -25.44 1.31 -31.04
CA PHE A 124 -26.34 1.37 -29.88
C PHE A 124 -27.07 0.05 -29.69
N TYR A 125 -27.09 -0.43 -28.45
CA TYR A 125 -27.95 -1.51 -28.00
C TYR A 125 -29.18 -0.91 -27.34
N TYR A 126 -30.38 -1.31 -27.77
CA TYR A 126 -31.60 -0.85 -27.12
C TYR A 126 -32.76 -1.83 -27.23
N THR A 127 -33.69 -1.69 -26.29
CA THR A 127 -34.99 -2.39 -26.30
C THR A 127 -35.97 -1.63 -27.20
N THR A 128 -36.65 -2.36 -28.08
CA THR A 128 -37.68 -1.84 -28.99
C THR A 128 -38.85 -2.82 -29.10
N GLU A 129 -39.79 -2.54 -30.00
CA GLU A 129 -40.95 -3.38 -30.26
C GLU A 129 -41.01 -3.74 -31.74
N LYS A 130 -41.19 -5.04 -32.02
CA LYS A 130 -41.37 -5.57 -33.38
C LYS A 130 -42.53 -6.56 -33.36
N ASN A 131 -43.53 -6.33 -34.21
CA ASN A 131 -44.74 -7.15 -34.29
C ASN A 131 -45.44 -7.35 -32.93
N GLY A 132 -45.51 -6.30 -32.10
CA GLY A 132 -46.14 -6.34 -30.78
C GLY A 132 -45.32 -7.06 -29.69
N LYS A 133 -44.08 -7.46 -29.97
CA LYS A 133 -43.18 -8.11 -29.00
C LYS A 133 -41.98 -7.23 -28.70
N LEU A 134 -41.59 -7.20 -27.43
CA LEU A 134 -40.33 -6.59 -27.01
C LEU A 134 -39.17 -7.41 -27.55
N ILE A 135 -38.21 -6.72 -28.16
CA ILE A 135 -36.92 -7.27 -28.57
C ILE A 135 -35.82 -6.28 -28.19
N ASN A 136 -34.60 -6.77 -28.05
CA ASN A 136 -33.40 -5.95 -28.05
C ASN A 136 -32.79 -5.99 -29.44
N ARG A 137 -32.09 -4.93 -29.82
CA ARG A 137 -31.33 -4.87 -31.08
C ARG A 137 -30.08 -4.04 -30.92
N VAL A 138 -29.14 -4.29 -31.83
CA VAL A 138 -27.97 -3.46 -32.06
C VAL A 138 -28.12 -2.77 -33.41
N GLU A 139 -27.97 -1.46 -33.42
CA GLU A 139 -27.97 -0.65 -34.64
C GLU A 139 -26.71 0.20 -34.72
N ARG A 140 -26.25 0.41 -35.95
CA ARG A 140 -25.15 1.31 -36.29
C ARG A 140 -25.71 2.63 -36.80
N TYR A 141 -25.07 3.70 -36.38
CA TYR A 141 -25.32 5.08 -36.78
C TYR A 141 -24.01 5.71 -37.24
N THR A 142 -24.12 6.76 -38.05
CA THR A 142 -23.02 7.66 -38.37
C THR A 142 -23.16 8.93 -37.53
N LEU A 143 -22.14 9.28 -36.74
CA LEU A 143 -22.07 10.51 -35.95
C LEU A 143 -21.05 11.48 -36.55
N LYS A 144 -21.51 12.40 -37.39
CA LYS A 144 -20.65 13.36 -38.09
C LYS A 144 -21.18 14.77 -37.94
N ASN A 145 -20.32 15.73 -37.57
CA ASN A 145 -20.70 17.13 -37.36
C ASN A 145 -21.90 17.31 -36.40
N TYR A 146 -21.96 16.50 -35.33
CA TYR A 146 -23.09 16.47 -34.39
C TYR A 146 -24.45 16.18 -35.06
N LEU A 147 -24.45 15.42 -36.15
CA LEU A 147 -25.62 14.78 -36.73
C LEU A 147 -25.50 13.28 -36.51
N LEU A 148 -26.58 12.67 -36.03
CA LEU A 148 -26.66 11.25 -35.75
C LEU A 148 -27.67 10.62 -36.71
N GLU A 149 -27.17 9.88 -37.69
CA GLU A 149 -27.99 9.28 -38.75
C GLU A 149 -27.95 7.77 -38.67
N LYS A 150 -29.13 7.14 -38.70
CA LYS A 150 -29.27 5.69 -38.70
C LYS A 150 -28.70 5.12 -40.00
N ASP A 151 -27.81 4.16 -39.88
CA ASP A 151 -27.17 3.53 -41.02
C ASP A 151 -27.69 2.11 -41.25
N LYS A 152 -27.56 1.22 -40.25
CA LYS A 152 -27.88 -0.21 -40.43
C LYS A 152 -28.30 -0.90 -39.13
N VAL A 153 -29.21 -1.88 -39.25
CA VAL A 153 -29.45 -2.87 -38.18
C VAL A 153 -28.34 -3.92 -38.22
N ILE A 154 -27.62 -4.08 -37.11
CA ILE A 154 -26.46 -4.96 -36.99
C ILE A 154 -26.87 -6.34 -36.47
N LEU A 155 -27.71 -6.36 -35.44
CA LEU A 155 -28.29 -7.57 -34.91
C LEU A 155 -29.70 -7.27 -34.40
N ASP A 156 -30.66 -8.10 -34.77
CA ASP A 156 -32.08 -7.92 -34.44
C ASP A 156 -32.62 -9.14 -33.68
N ASP A 157 -33.88 -9.04 -33.23
CA ASP A 157 -34.63 -10.15 -32.64
C ASP A 157 -33.93 -10.83 -31.43
N ILE A 158 -33.10 -10.09 -30.70
CA ILE A 158 -32.57 -10.54 -29.41
C ILE A 158 -33.75 -10.54 -28.43
N PRO A 159 -34.04 -11.63 -27.70
CA PRO A 159 -35.18 -11.63 -26.78
C PRO A 159 -35.04 -10.53 -25.72
N ALA A 160 -36.17 -9.91 -25.38
CA ALA A 160 -36.25 -8.84 -24.38
C ALA A 160 -37.45 -9.00 -23.46
N ASN A 161 -37.37 -8.37 -22.30
CA ASN A 161 -38.46 -8.31 -21.32
C ASN A 161 -38.33 -7.04 -20.48
N ARG A 162 -39.20 -6.86 -19.48
CA ARG A 162 -39.09 -5.80 -18.47
C ARG A 162 -37.84 -5.93 -17.60
N PHE A 163 -37.20 -7.09 -17.58
CA PHE A 163 -35.99 -7.39 -16.82
C PHE A 163 -35.07 -8.31 -17.63
N HIS A 164 -33.79 -8.31 -17.27
CA HIS A 164 -32.76 -9.18 -17.85
C HIS A 164 -32.53 -8.98 -19.35
N ASN A 165 -32.22 -7.75 -19.74
CA ASN A 165 -31.91 -7.40 -21.13
C ASN A 165 -30.41 -7.40 -21.46
N GLY A 166 -29.53 -7.65 -20.47
CA GLY A 166 -28.09 -7.45 -20.62
C GLY A 166 -27.78 -6.04 -21.11
N GLY A 167 -27.14 -5.94 -22.28
CA GLY A 167 -27.12 -4.72 -23.09
C GLY A 167 -25.78 -4.00 -23.18
N ARG A 168 -24.70 -4.58 -22.65
CA ARG A 168 -23.36 -4.03 -22.82
C ARG A 168 -22.81 -4.44 -24.18
N ILE A 169 -22.25 -3.47 -24.89
CA ILE A 169 -21.57 -3.71 -26.16
C ILE A 169 -20.18 -3.08 -26.12
N LYS A 170 -19.17 -3.80 -26.58
CA LYS A 170 -17.79 -3.30 -26.72
C LYS A 170 -17.11 -4.02 -27.88
N PHE A 171 -16.22 -3.33 -28.59
CA PHE A 171 -15.31 -3.99 -29.51
C PHE A 171 -14.16 -4.64 -28.73
N GLY A 172 -13.87 -5.90 -29.05
CA GLY A 172 -12.75 -6.64 -28.49
C GLY A 172 -11.42 -6.29 -29.19
N PRO A 173 -10.29 -6.75 -28.63
CA PRO A 173 -8.96 -6.56 -29.23
C PRO A 173 -8.81 -7.27 -30.58
N ASP A 174 -9.68 -8.23 -30.88
CA ASP A 174 -9.77 -8.92 -32.16
C ASP A 174 -10.57 -8.15 -33.24
N GLY A 175 -11.08 -6.96 -32.90
CA GLY A 175 -11.83 -6.08 -33.81
C GLY A 175 -13.30 -6.47 -33.98
N TYR A 176 -13.82 -7.46 -33.26
CA TYR A 176 -15.22 -7.87 -33.32
C TYR A 176 -16.07 -7.18 -32.25
N LEU A 177 -17.37 -7.04 -32.51
CA LEU A 177 -18.34 -6.49 -31.57
C LEU A 177 -18.85 -7.60 -30.65
N TYR A 178 -18.63 -7.44 -29.34
CA TYR A 178 -19.15 -8.31 -28.31
C TYR A 178 -20.39 -7.70 -27.66
N ILE A 179 -21.40 -8.53 -27.41
CA ILE A 179 -22.73 -8.09 -26.92
C ILE A 179 -23.16 -9.00 -25.78
N THR A 180 -23.46 -8.42 -24.61
CA THR A 180 -24.07 -9.17 -23.50
C THR A 180 -25.59 -9.17 -23.62
N THR A 181 -26.21 -10.31 -23.36
CA THR A 181 -27.68 -10.44 -23.35
C THR A 181 -28.13 -11.19 -22.11
N GLY A 182 -29.23 -10.76 -21.52
CA GLY A 182 -29.86 -11.49 -20.42
C GLY A 182 -30.84 -12.55 -20.92
N ASP A 183 -31.30 -13.40 -20.02
CA ASP A 183 -32.22 -14.52 -20.30
C ASP A 183 -33.66 -14.06 -20.65
N ALA A 184 -33.93 -12.76 -20.60
CA ALA A 184 -35.24 -12.15 -20.82
C ALA A 184 -36.35 -12.73 -19.92
N GLY A 185 -36.00 -13.26 -18.74
CA GLY A 185 -36.92 -13.89 -17.80
C GLY A 185 -37.30 -15.33 -18.13
N ASN A 186 -36.71 -15.92 -19.18
CA ASN A 186 -36.83 -17.35 -19.47
C ASN A 186 -35.43 -17.98 -19.40
N SER A 187 -35.11 -18.54 -18.22
CA SER A 187 -33.78 -19.05 -17.92
C SER A 187 -33.33 -20.21 -18.82
N GLU A 188 -34.26 -21.01 -19.37
CA GLU A 188 -33.94 -22.10 -20.30
C GLU A 188 -33.24 -21.59 -21.57
N ASN A 189 -33.51 -20.34 -21.98
CA ASN A 189 -32.84 -19.73 -23.13
C ASN A 189 -31.32 -19.70 -22.96
N SER A 190 -30.83 -19.54 -21.73
CA SER A 190 -29.40 -19.42 -21.42
C SER A 190 -28.63 -20.66 -21.86
N GLN A 191 -29.23 -21.84 -21.73
CA GLN A 191 -28.67 -23.13 -22.17
C GLN A 191 -28.89 -23.43 -23.66
N ASN A 192 -29.89 -22.78 -24.29
CA ASN A 192 -30.15 -22.95 -25.72
C ASN A 192 -29.18 -22.13 -26.59
N ILE A 193 -28.23 -22.80 -27.25
CA ILE A 193 -27.24 -22.17 -28.15
C ILE A 193 -27.83 -21.58 -29.44
N ASN A 194 -29.10 -21.88 -29.76
CA ASN A 194 -29.82 -21.29 -30.89
C ASN A 194 -30.63 -20.04 -30.48
N SER A 195 -30.64 -19.69 -29.19
CA SER A 195 -31.25 -18.46 -28.67
C SER A 195 -30.18 -17.38 -28.47
N LEU A 196 -30.54 -16.12 -28.71
CA LEU A 196 -29.66 -14.97 -28.44
C LEU A 196 -29.75 -14.49 -26.98
N ALA A 197 -30.64 -15.05 -26.16
CA ALA A 197 -30.82 -14.65 -24.75
C ALA A 197 -29.93 -15.46 -23.79
N GLY A 198 -29.40 -14.78 -22.77
CA GLY A 198 -28.51 -15.37 -21.76
C GLY A 198 -27.15 -15.75 -22.33
N LYS A 199 -26.52 -14.83 -23.09
CA LYS A 199 -25.31 -15.06 -23.88
C LYS A 199 -24.31 -13.92 -23.76
N ILE A 200 -23.07 -14.23 -24.13
CA ILE A 200 -22.16 -13.28 -24.75
C ILE A 200 -22.12 -13.62 -26.24
N LEU A 201 -22.43 -12.65 -27.07
CA LEU A 201 -22.40 -12.75 -28.52
C LEU A 201 -21.14 -12.08 -29.07
N ARG A 202 -20.69 -12.52 -30.25
CA ARG A 202 -19.55 -11.96 -30.99
C ARG A 202 -19.87 -11.92 -32.48
N ILE A 203 -19.85 -10.72 -33.07
CA ILE A 203 -20.18 -10.48 -34.49
C ILE A 203 -19.20 -9.50 -35.12
N LYS A 204 -19.13 -9.46 -36.45
CA LYS A 204 -18.38 -8.41 -37.17
C LYS A 204 -19.09 -7.06 -37.06
N ASP A 205 -18.37 -5.99 -37.36
CA ASP A 205 -18.85 -4.61 -37.38
C ASP A 205 -20.02 -4.38 -38.37
N ASP A 206 -20.11 -5.22 -39.41
CA ASP A 206 -21.22 -5.21 -40.38
C ASP A 206 -22.41 -6.11 -40.00
N GLY A 207 -22.32 -6.84 -38.88
CA GLY A 207 -23.32 -7.79 -38.39
C GLY A 207 -23.14 -9.24 -38.87
N SER A 208 -22.17 -9.51 -39.75
CA SER A 208 -21.89 -10.89 -40.19
C SER A 208 -21.25 -11.72 -39.07
N ILE A 209 -21.35 -13.05 -39.17
CA ILE A 209 -20.83 -13.98 -38.16
C ILE A 209 -19.35 -14.30 -38.45
N PRO A 210 -18.42 -14.16 -37.48
CA PRO A 210 -17.06 -14.63 -37.61
C PRO A 210 -17.01 -16.13 -37.90
N GLU A 211 -16.22 -16.55 -38.89
CA GLU A 211 -16.16 -17.96 -39.32
C GLU A 211 -15.68 -18.89 -38.19
N ASP A 212 -14.86 -18.35 -37.30
CA ASP A 212 -14.29 -19.07 -36.19
C ASP A 212 -15.26 -19.16 -35.00
N ASN A 213 -16.44 -18.53 -34.99
CA ASN A 213 -17.38 -18.64 -33.87
C ASN A 213 -17.76 -20.11 -33.57
N PRO A 214 -17.89 -20.49 -32.29
CA PRO A 214 -17.95 -21.88 -31.85
C PRO A 214 -19.17 -22.65 -32.38
N PHE A 215 -20.29 -21.96 -32.59
CA PHE A 215 -21.57 -22.59 -33.00
C PHE A 215 -22.04 -22.14 -34.39
N LYS A 216 -21.16 -21.51 -35.19
CA LYS A 216 -21.50 -20.97 -36.52
C LYS A 216 -22.69 -20.00 -36.50
N ASN A 217 -22.91 -19.35 -35.37
CA ASN A 217 -23.89 -18.30 -35.14
C ASN A 217 -23.26 -17.20 -34.27
N ALA A 218 -24.03 -16.22 -33.81
CA ALA A 218 -23.51 -15.10 -33.02
C ALA A 218 -23.03 -15.49 -31.60
N VAL A 219 -23.38 -16.68 -31.10
CA VAL A 219 -23.05 -17.08 -29.72
C VAL A 219 -21.56 -17.35 -29.57
N TYR A 220 -20.94 -16.62 -28.64
CA TYR A 220 -19.56 -16.80 -28.23
C TYR A 220 -19.46 -17.63 -26.94
N ALA A 221 -20.28 -17.30 -25.94
CA ALA A 221 -20.43 -18.04 -24.69
C ALA A 221 -21.90 -18.04 -24.23
N TYR A 222 -22.29 -19.03 -23.42
CA TYR A 222 -23.69 -19.24 -23.02
C TYR A 222 -23.82 -19.68 -21.56
N GLY A 223 -25.04 -19.87 -21.06
CA GLY A 223 -25.29 -20.16 -19.65
C GLY A 223 -25.15 -18.93 -18.75
N ILE A 224 -25.54 -17.75 -19.25
CA ILE A 224 -25.43 -16.46 -18.54
C ILE A 224 -26.83 -15.96 -18.18
N ARG A 225 -26.98 -15.32 -17.02
CA ARG A 225 -28.28 -14.83 -16.55
C ARG A 225 -28.61 -13.43 -17.07
N ASN A 226 -27.79 -12.44 -16.74
CA ASN A 226 -28.01 -11.04 -17.08
C ASN A 226 -26.72 -10.20 -16.97
N SER A 227 -25.72 -10.53 -17.79
CA SER A 227 -24.45 -9.79 -17.76
C SER A 227 -24.61 -8.36 -18.29
N GLN A 228 -24.06 -7.39 -17.57
CA GLN A 228 -24.12 -5.95 -17.92
C GLN A 228 -22.75 -5.30 -18.12
N GLY A 229 -21.67 -6.08 -17.98
CA GLY A 229 -20.30 -5.58 -18.03
C GLY A 229 -19.36 -6.65 -18.59
N ILE A 230 -18.51 -6.21 -19.52
CA ILE A 230 -17.41 -7.01 -20.10
C ILE A 230 -16.16 -6.13 -20.24
N ALA A 231 -14.99 -6.73 -20.11
CA ALA A 231 -13.69 -6.09 -20.29
C ALA A 231 -12.66 -7.12 -20.77
N TRP A 232 -11.55 -6.65 -21.34
CA TRP A 232 -10.39 -7.47 -21.62
C TRP A 232 -9.23 -7.06 -20.72
N ASP A 233 -8.46 -8.02 -20.25
CA ASP A 233 -7.17 -7.73 -19.60
C ASP A 233 -6.05 -7.50 -20.63
N ASP A 234 -4.84 -7.22 -20.14
CA ASP A 234 -3.67 -6.93 -20.97
C ASP A 234 -3.21 -8.15 -21.82
N GLU A 235 -3.62 -9.36 -21.43
CA GLU A 235 -3.33 -10.59 -22.17
C GLU A 235 -4.41 -10.90 -23.22
N GLY A 236 -5.48 -10.09 -23.28
CA GLY A 236 -6.60 -10.27 -24.19
C GLY A 236 -7.62 -11.30 -23.71
N ASN A 237 -7.59 -11.72 -22.43
CA ASN A 237 -8.62 -12.57 -21.88
C ASN A 237 -9.90 -11.77 -21.62
N LEU A 238 -11.05 -12.33 -22.00
CA LEU A 238 -12.35 -11.67 -21.82
C LEU A 238 -12.90 -11.95 -20.42
N TRP A 239 -13.29 -10.90 -19.71
CA TRP A 239 -13.92 -10.97 -18.39
C TRP A 239 -15.36 -10.46 -18.48
N SER A 240 -16.24 -11.02 -17.64
CA SER A 240 -17.64 -10.64 -17.55
C SER A 240 -18.10 -10.57 -16.10
N ILE A 241 -19.06 -9.68 -15.86
CA ILE A 241 -19.78 -9.60 -14.59
C ILE A 241 -21.26 -9.95 -14.80
N ASP A 242 -21.83 -10.77 -13.94
CA ASP A 242 -23.21 -11.25 -14.06
C ASP A 242 -24.02 -11.03 -12.77
N HIS A 243 -25.30 -10.71 -12.95
CA HIS A 243 -26.26 -10.63 -11.85
C HIS A 243 -26.73 -12.03 -11.47
N GLY A 244 -26.57 -12.39 -10.20
CA GLY A 244 -27.01 -13.66 -9.63
C GLY A 244 -28.53 -13.75 -9.47
N ARG A 245 -28.98 -14.76 -8.71
CA ARG A 245 -30.41 -14.99 -8.46
C ARG A 245 -31.08 -13.79 -7.78
N SER A 246 -32.36 -13.57 -8.10
CA SER A 246 -33.15 -12.47 -7.56
C SER A 246 -34.56 -12.91 -7.20
N GLY A 247 -35.20 -12.26 -6.22
CA GLY A 247 -36.56 -12.56 -5.76
C GLY A 247 -36.58 -12.84 -4.25
N ILE A 248 -37.19 -13.96 -3.85
CA ILE A 248 -37.17 -14.44 -2.44
C ILE A 248 -35.73 -14.71 -1.98
N GLN A 249 -34.88 -15.18 -2.90
CA GLN A 249 -33.44 -15.35 -2.72
C GLN A 249 -32.69 -14.26 -3.48
N THR A 250 -31.53 -13.86 -2.97
CA THR A 250 -30.65 -12.87 -3.60
C THR A 250 -29.20 -13.36 -3.61
N GLY A 251 -28.29 -12.56 -4.17
CA GLY A 251 -26.85 -12.83 -4.19
C GLY A 251 -26.42 -13.82 -5.26
N LEU A 252 -25.21 -14.37 -5.08
CA LEU A 252 -24.48 -15.13 -6.10
C LEU A 252 -24.27 -14.32 -7.39
N ASP A 253 -24.01 -13.01 -7.27
CA ASP A 253 -23.50 -12.21 -8.38
C ASP A 253 -22.07 -12.66 -8.70
N GLU A 254 -21.66 -12.67 -9.97
CA GLU A 254 -20.47 -13.42 -10.42
C GLU A 254 -19.48 -12.57 -11.22
N ILE A 255 -18.18 -12.82 -11.01
CA ILE A 255 -17.10 -12.50 -11.96
C ILE A 255 -16.73 -13.79 -12.70
N ASN A 256 -16.75 -13.73 -14.03
CA ASN A 256 -16.46 -14.85 -14.91
C ASN A 256 -15.30 -14.54 -15.86
N LEU A 257 -14.37 -15.49 -16.01
CA LEU A 257 -13.38 -15.52 -17.09
C LEU A 257 -14.01 -16.22 -18.30
N ILE A 258 -14.25 -15.46 -19.37
CA ILE A 258 -15.02 -15.88 -20.53
C ILE A 258 -14.14 -16.50 -21.61
N GLU A 259 -14.41 -17.76 -21.89
CA GLU A 259 -13.76 -18.53 -22.94
C GLU A 259 -14.74 -18.90 -24.06
N LYS A 260 -14.20 -18.99 -25.27
CA LYS A 260 -14.94 -19.32 -26.47
C LYS A 260 -15.63 -20.68 -26.37
N GLY A 261 -16.95 -20.69 -26.55
CA GLY A 261 -17.78 -21.89 -26.60
C GLY A 261 -18.15 -22.48 -25.23
N LYS A 262 -17.71 -21.88 -24.12
CA LYS A 262 -17.97 -22.40 -22.77
C LYS A 262 -19.37 -22.05 -22.25
N ASN A 263 -19.81 -22.85 -21.28
CA ASN A 263 -21.10 -22.77 -20.61
C ASN A 263 -20.91 -22.29 -19.17
N TYR A 264 -21.46 -21.12 -18.82
CA TYR A 264 -21.37 -20.52 -17.49
C TYR A 264 -22.52 -20.96 -16.56
N GLY A 265 -23.24 -22.00 -16.96
CA GLY A 265 -24.00 -22.83 -16.03
C GLY A 265 -25.43 -22.38 -15.74
N TRP A 266 -25.77 -21.09 -15.83
CA TRP A 266 -27.13 -20.63 -15.51
C TRP A 266 -28.20 -21.30 -16.40
N PRO A 267 -29.32 -21.78 -15.85
CA PRO A 267 -29.70 -21.82 -14.43
C PRO A 267 -29.33 -23.13 -13.70
N VAL A 268 -28.60 -24.02 -14.36
CA VAL A 268 -28.31 -25.39 -13.89
C VAL A 268 -27.34 -25.40 -12.71
N ILE A 269 -26.31 -24.56 -12.75
CA ILE A 269 -25.42 -24.30 -11.61
C ILE A 269 -25.41 -22.81 -11.29
N GLN A 270 -25.17 -22.47 -10.02
CA GLN A 270 -25.03 -21.10 -9.52
C GLN A 270 -23.93 -21.02 -8.47
N GLY A 271 -23.11 -19.97 -8.50
CA GLY A 271 -22.08 -19.76 -7.49
C GLY A 271 -21.10 -20.93 -7.38
N ASP A 272 -20.96 -21.53 -6.20
CA ASP A 272 -20.02 -22.63 -5.94
C ASP A 272 -20.43 -23.99 -6.56
N GLU A 273 -21.65 -24.09 -7.13
CA GLU A 273 -22.12 -25.33 -7.75
C GLU A 273 -21.27 -25.69 -8.98
N ARG A 274 -21.05 -27.00 -9.19
CA ARG A 274 -20.21 -27.54 -10.27
C ARG A 274 -20.92 -28.65 -11.01
N LYS A 275 -20.73 -28.69 -12.32
CA LYS A 275 -21.21 -29.77 -13.19
C LYS A 275 -20.27 -29.93 -14.39
N GLU A 276 -20.08 -31.16 -14.84
CA GLU A 276 -19.24 -31.44 -16.02
C GLU A 276 -19.74 -30.65 -17.24
N GLY A 277 -18.80 -30.04 -17.97
CA GLY A 277 -19.08 -29.20 -19.14
C GLY A 277 -19.58 -27.79 -18.82
N MET A 278 -19.58 -27.38 -17.54
CA MET A 278 -19.96 -26.04 -17.10
C MET A 278 -18.85 -25.40 -16.27
N GLU A 279 -18.63 -24.11 -16.47
CA GLU A 279 -17.64 -23.30 -15.78
C GLU A 279 -18.29 -22.61 -14.57
N SER A 280 -17.63 -22.69 -13.42
CA SER A 280 -18.00 -21.94 -12.23
C SER A 280 -17.32 -20.56 -12.24
N PRO A 281 -17.89 -19.54 -11.56
CA PRO A 281 -17.31 -18.21 -11.49
C PRO A 281 -15.95 -18.19 -10.78
N VAL A 282 -15.13 -17.19 -11.12
CA VAL A 282 -13.85 -16.93 -10.47
C VAL A 282 -14.07 -16.46 -9.03
N ILE A 283 -15.09 -15.64 -8.82
CA ILE A 283 -15.58 -15.24 -7.49
C ILE A 283 -17.06 -14.87 -7.60
N HIS A 284 -17.80 -15.07 -6.51
CA HIS A 284 -19.18 -14.63 -6.40
C HIS A 284 -19.47 -13.89 -5.08
N SER A 285 -20.57 -13.13 -5.04
CA SER A 285 -20.97 -12.34 -3.86
C SER A 285 -21.37 -13.18 -2.64
N GLY A 286 -21.70 -14.46 -2.85
CA GLY A 286 -22.25 -15.33 -1.83
C GLY A 286 -23.77 -15.17 -1.72
N PRO A 287 -24.43 -16.02 -0.93
CA PRO A 287 -25.89 -16.11 -0.92
C PRO A 287 -26.59 -14.92 -0.26
N ASP A 288 -25.87 -14.16 0.58
CA ASP A 288 -26.47 -13.11 1.43
C ASP A 288 -26.11 -11.69 1.00
N ILE A 289 -25.09 -11.53 0.14
CA ILE A 289 -24.62 -10.23 -0.36
C ILE A 289 -25.04 -10.07 -1.81
N THR A 290 -25.55 -8.90 -2.16
CA THR A 290 -25.87 -8.53 -3.54
C THR A 290 -25.04 -7.32 -3.94
N TRP A 291 -24.16 -7.48 -4.92
CA TRP A 291 -23.48 -6.40 -5.60
C TRP A 291 -24.42 -5.73 -6.61
N ALA A 292 -25.23 -6.54 -7.31
CA ALA A 292 -25.99 -6.17 -8.51
C ALA A 292 -25.08 -5.40 -9.50
N PRO A 293 -24.11 -6.09 -10.10
CA PRO A 293 -23.04 -5.47 -10.85
C PRO A 293 -23.50 -4.95 -12.21
N ALA A 294 -23.14 -3.71 -12.55
CA ALA A 294 -23.47 -3.10 -13.83
C ALA A 294 -22.33 -3.21 -14.84
N ASP A 295 -21.42 -2.25 -14.90
CA ASP A 295 -20.35 -2.20 -15.92
C ASP A 295 -19.01 -2.66 -15.35
N LEU A 296 -18.08 -3.01 -16.26
CA LEU A 296 -16.79 -3.62 -15.95
C LEU A 296 -15.68 -2.96 -16.77
N ILE A 297 -14.56 -2.64 -16.13
CA ILE A 297 -13.30 -2.28 -16.79
C ILE A 297 -12.16 -3.10 -16.18
N TYR A 298 -11.07 -3.22 -16.94
CA TYR A 298 -9.80 -3.71 -16.44
C TYR A 298 -8.81 -2.54 -16.35
N PHE A 299 -8.02 -2.49 -15.28
CA PHE A 299 -6.94 -1.52 -15.10
C PHE A 299 -5.92 -2.04 -14.07
N GLN A 300 -4.63 -2.03 -14.45
CA GLN A 300 -3.50 -2.43 -13.58
C GLN A 300 -3.75 -3.72 -12.78
N ASN A 301 -3.84 -4.87 -13.47
CA ASN A 301 -4.08 -6.19 -12.87
C ASN A 301 -5.34 -6.29 -11.98
N SER A 302 -6.29 -5.37 -12.13
CA SER A 302 -7.53 -5.37 -11.38
C SER A 302 -8.73 -5.21 -12.29
N LEU A 303 -9.82 -5.86 -11.91
CA LEU A 303 -11.15 -5.64 -12.47
C LEU A 303 -11.89 -4.64 -11.60
N PHE A 304 -12.45 -3.59 -12.21
CA PHE A 304 -13.33 -2.65 -11.53
C PHE A 304 -14.74 -2.76 -12.04
N PHE A 305 -15.71 -2.89 -11.13
CA PHE A 305 -17.11 -2.93 -11.50
C PHE A 305 -17.99 -2.07 -10.59
N THR A 306 -19.05 -1.53 -11.17
CA THR A 306 -20.01 -0.68 -10.47
C THR A 306 -21.13 -1.53 -9.86
N GLY A 307 -21.46 -1.27 -8.59
CA GLY A 307 -22.56 -1.91 -7.89
C GLY A 307 -23.80 -1.04 -7.86
N LEU A 308 -24.92 -1.60 -8.30
CA LEU A 308 -26.21 -0.94 -8.26
C LEU A 308 -26.82 -1.01 -6.87
N ARG A 309 -27.35 -2.18 -6.50
CA ARG A 309 -27.89 -2.43 -5.16
C ARG A 309 -26.76 -2.48 -4.12
N GLY A 310 -25.57 -2.89 -4.53
CA GLY A 310 -24.37 -2.85 -3.69
C GLY A 310 -23.80 -1.44 -3.47
N GLU A 311 -24.31 -0.43 -4.18
CA GLU A 311 -24.01 1.01 -4.00
C GLU A 311 -22.52 1.33 -3.79
N GLY A 312 -21.65 0.85 -4.67
CA GLY A 312 -20.21 1.04 -4.51
C GLY A 312 -19.42 0.69 -5.77
N LEU A 313 -18.19 1.16 -5.84
CA LEU A 313 -17.22 0.76 -6.87
C LEU A 313 -16.37 -0.37 -6.30
N TYR A 314 -16.38 -1.52 -6.94
CA TYR A 314 -15.66 -2.70 -6.50
C TYR A 314 -14.37 -2.85 -7.28
N GLN A 315 -13.29 -3.26 -6.61
CA GLN A 315 -12.01 -3.63 -7.20
C GLN A 315 -11.71 -5.07 -6.84
N TYR A 316 -11.57 -5.94 -7.84
CA TYR A 316 -11.05 -7.28 -7.68
C TYR A 316 -9.60 -7.32 -8.18
N ASP A 317 -8.67 -7.46 -7.24
CA ASP A 317 -7.24 -7.64 -7.51
C ASP A 317 -6.99 -9.07 -8.00
N LEU A 318 -6.58 -9.23 -9.27
CA LEU A 318 -6.37 -10.54 -9.89
C LEU A 318 -5.16 -11.28 -9.32
N VAL A 319 -4.16 -10.55 -8.79
CA VAL A 319 -2.93 -11.13 -8.25
C VAL A 319 -3.16 -11.63 -6.83
N ASN A 320 -3.66 -10.75 -5.96
CA ASN A 320 -3.88 -11.07 -4.55
C ASN A 320 -5.23 -11.78 -4.30
N LYS A 321 -6.08 -11.85 -5.33
CA LYS A 321 -7.43 -12.44 -5.29
C LYS A 321 -8.29 -11.83 -4.19
N ARG A 322 -8.25 -10.50 -4.06
CA ARG A 322 -8.98 -9.74 -3.03
C ARG A 322 -10.00 -8.79 -3.65
N LEU A 323 -11.20 -8.77 -3.07
CA LEU A 323 -12.25 -7.84 -3.42
C LEU A 323 -12.32 -6.69 -2.40
N LYS A 324 -12.26 -5.45 -2.89
CA LYS A 324 -12.44 -4.22 -2.10
C LYS A 324 -13.62 -3.43 -2.64
N VAL A 325 -14.28 -2.66 -1.76
CA VAL A 325 -15.33 -1.71 -2.15
C VAL A 325 -14.92 -0.29 -1.78
N TYR A 326 -15.11 0.63 -2.72
CA TYR A 326 -14.85 2.06 -2.62
C TYR A 326 -16.15 2.84 -2.77
N PHE A 327 -16.21 4.04 -2.19
CA PHE A 327 -17.36 4.94 -2.25
C PHE A 327 -18.69 4.30 -1.80
N PHE A 328 -18.63 3.30 -0.92
CA PHE A 328 -19.79 2.55 -0.45
C PHE A 328 -20.88 3.48 0.11
N GLN A 329 -22.09 3.40 -0.45
CA GLN A 329 -23.28 4.21 -0.17
C GLN A 329 -23.11 5.72 -0.33
N LYS A 330 -21.96 6.19 -0.84
CA LYS A 330 -21.67 7.63 -0.98
C LYS A 330 -22.52 8.26 -2.07
N PHE A 331 -22.54 7.64 -3.25
CA PHE A 331 -23.23 8.13 -4.45
C PHE A 331 -24.54 7.37 -4.74
N GLY A 332 -24.86 6.34 -3.95
CA GLY A 332 -25.96 5.43 -4.23
C GLY A 332 -25.60 4.45 -5.34
N ARG A 333 -26.53 4.21 -6.25
CA ARG A 333 -26.43 3.20 -7.32
C ARG A 333 -25.45 3.66 -8.39
N LEU A 334 -24.43 2.86 -8.68
CA LEU A 334 -23.47 3.13 -9.75
C LEU A 334 -23.75 2.25 -10.97
N ARG A 335 -23.57 2.79 -12.19
CA ARG A 335 -23.93 2.11 -13.44
C ARG A 335 -22.80 1.98 -14.44
N ALA A 336 -22.44 3.02 -15.17
CA ALA A 336 -21.37 2.94 -16.16
C ALA A 336 -20.01 3.19 -15.51
N ILE A 337 -18.97 2.56 -16.02
CA ILE A 337 -17.58 2.91 -15.71
C ILE A 337 -16.73 2.84 -16.98
N THR A 338 -15.90 3.84 -17.22
CA THR A 338 -14.93 3.86 -18.32
C THR A 338 -13.68 4.64 -17.92
N ILE A 339 -12.59 4.44 -18.66
CA ILE A 339 -11.36 5.22 -18.53
C ILE A 339 -11.40 6.33 -19.59
N GLY A 340 -11.26 7.57 -19.16
CA GLY A 340 -11.13 8.72 -20.06
C GLY A 340 -9.76 8.77 -20.72
N PRO A 341 -9.62 9.52 -21.82
CA PRO A 341 -8.33 9.65 -22.53
C PRO A 341 -7.25 10.34 -21.67
N ASP A 342 -7.66 11.05 -20.62
CA ASP A 342 -6.78 11.63 -19.60
C ASP A 342 -6.33 10.62 -18.51
N GLY A 343 -6.75 9.36 -18.62
CA GLY A 343 -6.44 8.28 -17.68
C GLY A 343 -7.33 8.22 -16.44
N TYR A 344 -8.33 9.10 -16.29
CA TYR A 344 -9.22 9.09 -15.11
C TYR A 344 -10.37 8.10 -15.28
N PHE A 345 -10.93 7.65 -14.16
CA PHE A 345 -12.15 6.85 -14.18
C PHE A 345 -13.37 7.77 -14.22
N TYR A 346 -14.30 7.49 -15.13
CA TYR A 346 -15.57 8.18 -15.24
C TYR A 346 -16.70 7.22 -14.94
N ILE A 347 -17.51 7.54 -13.93
CA ILE A 347 -18.54 6.67 -13.39
C ILE A 347 -19.89 7.38 -13.42
N SER A 348 -20.95 6.68 -13.83
CA SER A 348 -22.31 7.20 -13.78
C SER A 348 -23.10 6.72 -12.57
N THR A 349 -23.95 7.57 -12.00
CA THR A 349 -24.98 7.15 -11.03
C THR A 349 -26.26 6.71 -11.73
N SER A 350 -27.13 5.97 -11.02
CA SER A 350 -28.39 5.41 -11.56
C SER A 350 -29.49 5.40 -10.50
N ASN A 351 -29.58 6.47 -9.71
CA ASN A 351 -30.53 6.63 -8.61
C ASN A 351 -31.96 6.88 -9.13
N ARG A 352 -32.11 7.42 -10.35
CA ARG A 352 -33.40 7.72 -10.98
C ARG A 352 -34.02 6.54 -11.73
N ASP A 353 -33.49 5.32 -11.57
CA ASP A 353 -33.96 4.12 -12.28
C ASP A 353 -35.23 3.49 -11.69
N GLY A 354 -35.80 4.11 -10.64
CA GLY A 354 -36.95 3.64 -9.88
C GLY A 354 -36.61 2.74 -8.69
N ARG A 355 -35.33 2.41 -8.48
CA ARG A 355 -34.84 1.54 -7.38
C ARG A 355 -33.88 2.23 -6.43
N GLY A 356 -33.49 3.48 -6.70
CA GLY A 356 -32.66 4.29 -5.82
C GLY A 356 -33.45 5.38 -5.10
N TYR A 357 -32.72 6.20 -4.34
CA TYR A 357 -33.23 7.40 -3.69
C TYR A 357 -32.54 8.63 -4.31
N PRO A 358 -33.12 9.24 -5.36
CA PRO A 358 -32.51 10.38 -6.04
C PRO A 358 -32.23 11.54 -5.08
N LYS A 359 -31.03 12.11 -5.20
CA LYS A 359 -30.62 13.35 -4.54
C LYS A 359 -30.61 14.50 -5.54
N GLU A 360 -30.44 15.72 -5.04
CA GLU A 360 -30.26 16.90 -5.89
C GLU A 360 -29.06 16.71 -6.85
N GLY A 361 -29.28 17.04 -8.12
CA GLY A 361 -28.32 16.87 -9.20
C GLY A 361 -28.26 15.45 -9.77
N ASP A 362 -28.98 14.45 -9.24
CA ASP A 362 -28.94 13.11 -9.82
C ASP A 362 -29.64 13.02 -11.19
N ASP A 363 -29.24 12.12 -12.08
CA ASP A 363 -28.02 11.30 -12.02
C ASP A 363 -26.78 12.08 -12.51
N LYS A 364 -25.59 11.60 -12.19
CA LYS A 364 -24.32 12.34 -12.34
C LYS A 364 -23.25 11.53 -13.05
N ILE A 365 -22.26 12.21 -13.61
CA ILE A 365 -20.97 11.62 -13.99
C ILE A 365 -19.89 12.12 -13.03
N ILE A 366 -19.13 11.18 -12.47
CA ILE A 366 -18.10 11.40 -11.47
C ILE A 366 -16.75 11.02 -12.07
N LYS A 367 -15.77 11.91 -11.97
CA LYS A 367 -14.39 11.75 -12.39
C LYS A 367 -13.50 11.42 -11.19
N ILE A 368 -12.66 10.39 -11.29
CA ILE A 368 -11.87 9.85 -10.19
C ILE A 368 -10.44 9.54 -10.65
N LYS A 369 -9.46 9.89 -9.82
CA LYS A 369 -8.04 9.57 -10.01
C LYS A 369 -7.76 8.08 -9.71
N PRO A 370 -7.18 7.30 -10.64
CA PRO A 370 -6.92 5.88 -10.40
C PRO A 370 -5.96 5.59 -9.24
N GLU A 371 -5.07 6.53 -8.89
CA GLU A 371 -4.07 6.37 -7.83
C GLU A 371 -4.70 6.13 -6.44
N ILE A 372 -5.99 6.45 -6.27
CA ILE A 372 -6.77 6.15 -5.05
C ILE A 372 -6.93 4.64 -4.84
N PHE A 373 -6.95 3.85 -5.93
CA PHE A 373 -7.16 2.40 -5.89
C PHE A 373 -5.85 1.62 -5.78
N PHE A 374 -4.76 2.24 -6.25
CA PHE A 374 -3.40 1.69 -6.21
C PHE A 374 -2.51 2.63 -5.39
N PRO A 375 -2.76 2.78 -4.08
CA PRO A 375 -1.79 3.47 -3.26
C PRO A 375 -0.48 2.70 -3.43
N ILE A 376 0.52 3.37 -4.03
CA ILE A 376 1.85 2.81 -4.22
C ILE A 376 2.22 2.17 -2.90
N GLU A 377 2.39 0.84 -2.89
CA GLU A 377 3.00 0.17 -1.75
C GLU A 377 4.34 0.88 -1.57
N SER A 378 4.42 1.77 -0.58
CA SER A 378 5.61 2.59 -0.43
C SER A 378 6.78 1.64 -0.25
N LYS A 379 7.66 1.61 -1.26
CA LYS A 379 8.91 0.88 -1.19
C LYS A 379 9.60 1.36 0.07
N GLU A 380 9.94 0.43 0.94
CA GLU A 380 10.60 0.71 2.21
C GLU A 380 11.87 1.52 1.93
N ILE A 381 11.98 2.71 2.51
CA ILE A 381 13.17 3.56 2.43
C ILE A 381 14.09 3.16 3.58
N LYS A 382 15.37 2.94 3.30
CA LYS A 382 16.38 2.51 4.26
C LYS A 382 17.42 3.61 4.43
N ILE A 383 17.51 4.15 5.65
CA ILE A 383 18.51 5.16 6.02
C ILE A 383 19.41 4.58 7.10
N LEU A 384 20.72 4.73 6.96
CA LEU A 384 21.68 4.40 7.99
C LEU A 384 22.28 5.68 8.58
N LEU A 385 22.13 5.92 9.87
CA LEU A 385 22.77 7.02 10.59
C LEU A 385 23.99 6.46 11.34
N ILE A 386 25.18 6.99 11.08
CA ILE A 386 26.46 6.52 11.65
C ILE A 386 27.18 7.64 12.42
N GLY A 387 28.13 7.22 13.25
CA GLY A 387 28.90 8.11 14.13
C GLY A 387 29.92 9.01 13.43
N ASP A 388 30.92 9.40 14.21
CA ASP A 388 31.92 10.40 13.83
C ASP A 388 32.92 9.86 12.79
N ILE A 389 33.18 10.64 11.73
CA ILE A 389 34.18 10.37 10.69
C ILE A 389 35.26 11.44 10.71
N MET A 390 36.50 11.02 10.99
CA MET A 390 37.72 11.83 10.92
C MET A 390 38.82 11.05 10.21
N MET A 391 39.03 11.34 8.92
CA MET A 391 40.01 10.68 8.05
C MET A 391 41.33 11.48 7.94
N ASN A 392 41.83 11.97 9.06
CA ASN A 392 43.11 12.67 9.17
C ASN A 392 44.03 11.95 10.18
N ARG A 393 45.22 12.52 10.46
CA ARG A 393 46.20 11.98 11.42
C ARG A 393 46.55 10.51 11.13
N ASN A 394 46.37 9.59 12.08
CA ASN A 394 46.77 8.21 11.88
C ASN A 394 45.85 7.45 10.93
N VAL A 395 44.59 7.86 10.73
CA VAL A 395 43.74 7.28 9.67
C VAL A 395 44.35 7.60 8.31
N GLU A 396 44.73 8.86 8.07
CA GLU A 396 45.42 9.25 6.84
C GLU A 396 46.75 8.51 6.67
N ASN A 397 47.54 8.34 7.74
CA ASN A 397 48.77 7.56 7.68
C ASN A 397 48.51 6.10 7.23
N LYS A 398 47.37 5.50 7.61
CA LYS A 398 47.00 4.14 7.17
C LYS A 398 46.56 4.12 5.71
N ILE A 399 45.76 5.10 5.29
CA ILE A 399 45.38 5.31 3.87
C ILE A 399 46.62 5.43 2.99
N LEU A 400 47.57 6.29 3.34
CA LEU A 400 48.79 6.50 2.57
C LEU A 400 49.68 5.25 2.51
N LYS A 401 49.73 4.47 3.59
CA LYS A 401 50.43 3.17 3.60
C LYS A 401 49.74 2.11 2.74
N ASN A 402 48.44 2.26 2.48
CA ASN A 402 47.66 1.37 1.63
C ASN A 402 47.46 1.98 0.23
N ASN A 403 48.57 2.36 -0.41
CA ASN A 403 48.60 2.92 -1.77
C ASN A 403 47.73 4.17 -1.98
N SER A 404 47.55 4.99 -0.94
CA SER A 404 46.65 6.15 -0.96
C SER A 404 45.20 5.77 -1.31
N ASN A 405 44.77 4.55 -0.98
CA ASN A 405 43.39 4.11 -1.15
C ASN A 405 42.51 4.77 -0.07
N PHE A 406 41.86 5.89 -0.40
CA PHE A 406 40.99 6.61 0.55
C PHE A 406 39.75 5.80 0.96
N VAL A 407 39.35 4.78 0.20
CA VAL A 407 38.24 3.88 0.53
C VAL A 407 38.64 2.85 1.60
N PHE A 408 39.93 2.68 1.85
CA PHE A 408 40.48 1.68 2.77
C PHE A 408 39.73 1.56 4.12
N PRO A 409 39.38 2.64 4.84
CA PRO A 409 38.67 2.52 6.12
C PRO A 409 37.28 1.85 6.02
N PHE A 410 36.64 1.91 4.85
CA PHE A 410 35.29 1.40 4.60
C PHE A 410 35.26 0.10 3.78
N GLU A 411 36.37 -0.26 3.14
CA GLU A 411 36.49 -1.32 2.13
C GLU A 411 35.78 -2.63 2.51
N LYS A 412 35.90 -3.06 3.77
CA LYS A 412 35.30 -4.31 4.29
C LYS A 412 33.78 -4.30 4.42
N ILE A 413 33.15 -3.13 4.38
CA ILE A 413 31.70 -2.97 4.63
C ILE A 413 30.96 -2.23 3.51
N LEU A 414 31.60 -2.05 2.34
CA LEU A 414 31.01 -1.32 1.21
C LEU A 414 29.64 -1.87 0.81
N ASP A 415 29.50 -3.19 0.70
CA ASP A 415 28.22 -3.82 0.31
C ASP A 415 27.12 -3.55 1.34
N TYR A 416 27.47 -3.53 2.62
CA TYR A 416 26.52 -3.20 3.68
C TYR A 416 26.07 -1.74 3.57
N LEU A 417 27.00 -0.79 3.39
CA LEU A 417 26.66 0.63 3.24
C LEU A 417 25.85 0.91 1.97
N LYS A 418 26.17 0.23 0.86
CA LYS A 418 25.44 0.33 -0.42
C LYS A 418 24.04 -0.30 -0.38
N SER A 419 23.71 -1.06 0.67
CA SER A 419 22.37 -1.64 0.84
C SER A 419 21.31 -0.64 1.35
N PHE A 420 21.72 0.57 1.74
CA PHE A 420 20.86 1.66 2.19
C PHE A 420 20.63 2.68 1.07
N ASP A 421 19.48 3.34 1.06
CA ASP A 421 19.19 4.43 0.11
C ASP A 421 20.02 5.68 0.46
N TYR A 422 20.19 5.96 1.76
CA TYR A 422 21.04 7.03 2.26
C TYR A 422 21.87 6.59 3.46
N VAL A 423 23.12 7.04 3.53
CA VAL A 423 23.98 6.90 4.71
C VAL A 423 24.38 8.29 5.19
N VAL A 424 24.05 8.58 6.44
CA VAL A 424 24.22 9.89 7.08
C VAL A 424 25.28 9.79 8.16
N ALA A 425 26.27 10.69 8.14
CA ALA A 425 27.38 10.68 9.09
C ALA A 425 27.63 12.06 9.70
N ASN A 426 28.34 12.11 10.83
CA ASN A 426 28.91 13.36 11.34
C ASN A 426 30.34 13.53 10.81
N LEU A 427 30.58 14.60 10.04
CA LEU A 427 31.89 14.90 9.48
C LEU A 427 32.71 15.73 10.46
N GLU A 428 33.64 15.11 11.17
CA GLU A 428 34.38 15.74 12.26
C GLU A 428 35.68 16.40 11.77
N GLY A 429 35.52 17.48 11.01
CA GLY A 429 36.62 18.31 10.49
C GLY A 429 36.38 18.77 9.05
N PRO A 430 37.07 19.83 8.59
CA PRO A 430 36.96 20.30 7.21
C PRO A 430 37.67 19.38 6.21
N ILE A 431 37.09 19.28 5.00
CA ILE A 431 37.69 18.65 3.82
C ILE A 431 38.24 19.76 2.91
N THR A 432 39.53 20.06 3.03
CA THR A 432 40.12 21.28 2.45
C THR A 432 41.63 21.16 2.27
N ASP A 433 42.15 21.78 1.21
CA ASP A 433 43.60 22.03 1.06
C ASP A 433 43.97 23.47 1.44
N LYS A 434 42.96 24.34 1.58
CA LYS A 434 43.08 25.75 1.92
C LYS A 434 42.82 26.00 3.41
N GLY A 435 42.77 27.29 3.74
CA GLY A 435 42.55 27.77 5.10
C GLY A 435 43.82 27.81 5.94
N GLN A 436 43.72 28.50 7.06
CA GLN A 436 44.77 28.56 8.07
C GLN A 436 44.28 27.86 9.32
N LYS A 437 45.15 27.11 9.98
CA LYS A 437 44.82 26.46 11.25
C LYS A 437 44.47 27.53 12.28
N VAL A 438 43.21 27.54 12.70
CA VAL A 438 42.68 28.41 13.77
C VAL A 438 42.13 27.60 14.94
N GLY A 439 42.02 26.29 14.78
CA GLY A 439 41.57 25.39 15.83
C GLY A 439 42.63 25.11 16.90
N SER A 440 42.33 24.13 17.74
CA SER A 440 43.10 23.85 18.95
C SER A 440 44.39 23.04 18.69
N LYS A 441 45.00 22.51 19.76
CA LYS A 441 46.08 21.51 19.66
C LYS A 441 45.68 20.35 18.75
N TYR A 442 44.43 19.90 18.84
CA TYR A 442 43.84 18.90 17.97
C TYR A 442 42.99 19.64 16.93
N SER A 443 43.55 19.79 15.73
CA SER A 443 42.85 20.32 14.57
C SER A 443 42.94 19.33 13.43
N PHE A 444 41.83 19.11 12.74
CA PHE A 444 41.72 18.11 11.70
C PHE A 444 41.63 18.78 10.32
N LYS A 445 42.31 18.21 9.34
CA LYS A 445 42.20 18.61 7.93
C LYS A 445 42.18 17.38 7.05
N MET A 446 41.01 17.04 6.53
CA MET A 446 40.87 15.94 5.59
C MET A 446 41.19 16.45 4.18
N LYS A 447 41.88 15.62 3.39
CA LYS A 447 42.19 15.92 2.00
C LYS A 447 40.93 15.82 1.12
N PRO A 448 40.82 16.60 0.03
CA PRO A 448 39.66 16.54 -0.89
C PRO A 448 39.32 15.14 -1.42
N GLU A 449 40.31 14.26 -1.60
CA GLU A 449 40.14 12.87 -2.05
C GLU A 449 39.27 12.02 -1.10
N VAL A 450 39.09 12.46 0.15
CA VAL A 450 38.12 11.84 1.07
C VAL A 450 36.70 11.84 0.49
N VAL A 451 36.33 12.85 -0.31
CA VAL A 451 35.00 12.93 -0.91
C VAL A 451 34.71 11.74 -1.82
N GLU A 452 35.68 11.30 -2.61
CA GLU A 452 35.52 10.14 -3.49
C GLU A 452 35.27 8.86 -2.67
N ALA A 453 35.98 8.71 -1.55
CA ALA A 453 35.77 7.57 -0.65
C ALA A 453 34.38 7.56 0.01
N LEU A 454 33.85 8.74 0.35
CA LEU A 454 32.49 8.86 0.89
C LEU A 454 31.44 8.43 -0.14
N ILE A 455 31.56 8.87 -1.40
CA ILE A 455 30.67 8.48 -2.50
C ILE A 455 30.73 6.97 -2.74
N GLU A 456 31.94 6.42 -2.86
CA GLU A 456 32.12 4.98 -3.09
C GLU A 456 31.55 4.13 -1.95
N SER A 457 31.52 4.68 -0.74
CA SER A 457 30.96 4.07 0.46
C SER A 457 29.47 4.37 0.67
N ASN A 458 28.80 5.03 -0.30
CA ASN A 458 27.40 5.45 -0.22
C ASN A 458 27.08 6.43 0.94
N ILE A 459 28.10 7.09 1.50
CA ILE A 459 27.95 8.13 2.52
C ILE A 459 27.66 9.44 1.80
N ASN A 460 26.39 9.82 1.81
CA ASN A 460 25.85 10.83 0.90
C ASN A 460 25.14 11.99 1.63
N ILE A 461 25.04 11.95 2.96
CA ILE A 461 24.56 13.08 3.78
C ILE A 461 25.50 13.31 4.96
N LEU A 462 25.94 14.55 5.18
CA LEU A 462 26.87 14.90 6.26
C LEU A 462 26.32 15.97 7.21
N ASN A 463 26.34 15.68 8.52
CA ASN A 463 26.19 16.71 9.55
C ASN A 463 27.52 17.48 9.71
N LEU A 464 27.43 18.80 9.62
CA LEU A 464 28.57 19.72 9.77
C LEU A 464 28.52 20.52 11.08
N ALA A 465 27.43 20.43 11.85
CA ALA A 465 27.29 21.16 13.11
C ALA A 465 28.11 20.49 14.23
N ASN A 466 29.42 20.71 14.25
CA ASN A 466 30.33 20.19 15.27
C ASN A 466 31.44 21.19 15.63
N ASN A 467 32.29 20.82 16.59
CA ASN A 467 33.37 21.67 17.11
C ASN A 467 34.65 21.67 16.25
N HIS A 468 34.77 20.80 15.24
CA HIS A 468 35.98 20.63 14.44
C HIS A 468 35.86 21.15 13.01
N ILE A 469 34.65 21.38 12.48
CA ILE A 469 34.44 21.83 11.10
C ILE A 469 35.14 23.17 10.77
N PHE A 470 35.44 23.98 11.78
CA PHE A 470 36.12 25.27 11.67
C PHE A 470 37.62 25.25 11.97
N ASP A 471 38.24 24.08 12.12
CA ASP A 471 39.66 23.97 12.49
C ASP A 471 40.63 24.72 11.56
N TYR A 472 40.23 24.90 10.29
CA TYR A 472 40.99 25.64 9.27
C TYR A 472 40.30 26.95 8.84
N GLY A 473 39.44 27.46 9.72
CA GLY A 473 38.74 28.72 9.59
C GLY A 473 37.65 28.67 8.52
N ARG A 474 37.09 29.84 8.25
CA ARG A 474 35.99 30.03 7.29
C ARG A 474 36.35 29.54 5.90
N THR A 475 37.57 29.78 5.44
CA THR A 475 38.04 29.29 4.13
C THR A 475 38.01 27.77 4.06
N GLY A 476 38.35 27.07 5.15
CA GLY A 476 38.30 25.61 5.22
C GLY A 476 36.86 25.08 5.13
N LEU A 477 35.92 25.68 5.86
CA LEU A 477 34.49 25.34 5.75
C LEU A 477 33.96 25.62 4.34
N GLU A 478 34.20 26.80 3.78
CA GLU A 478 33.72 27.18 2.45
C GLU A 478 34.26 26.27 1.35
N GLU A 479 35.51 25.83 1.46
CA GLU A 479 36.06 24.83 0.54
C GLU A 479 35.45 23.44 0.77
N THR A 480 35.19 23.06 2.02
CA THR A 480 34.46 21.82 2.34
C THR A 480 33.10 21.81 1.65
N LEU A 481 32.30 22.87 1.79
CA LEU A 481 30.99 22.98 1.15
C LEU A 481 31.10 22.83 -0.38
N LYS A 482 32.05 23.54 -1.00
CA LYS A 482 32.30 23.42 -2.46
C LYS A 482 32.69 22.01 -2.89
N ASN A 483 33.51 21.32 -2.09
CA ASN A 483 33.95 19.96 -2.38
C ASN A 483 32.77 18.96 -2.28
N LEU A 484 31.86 19.16 -1.33
CA LEU A 484 30.64 18.33 -1.19
C LEU A 484 29.65 18.61 -2.32
N GLU A 485 29.35 19.88 -2.61
CA GLU A 485 28.41 20.30 -3.65
C GLU A 485 28.85 19.82 -5.04
N LYS A 486 30.14 19.96 -5.37
CA LYS A 486 30.70 19.50 -6.65
C LYS A 486 30.46 18.01 -6.89
N ASN A 487 30.31 17.23 -5.83
CA ASN A 487 30.21 15.79 -5.86
C ASN A 487 28.82 15.25 -5.45
N ASN A 488 27.81 16.12 -5.34
CA ASN A 488 26.44 15.77 -4.94
C ASN A 488 26.36 15.05 -3.59
N ILE A 489 27.23 15.39 -2.64
CA ILE A 489 27.06 14.99 -1.24
C ILE A 489 26.25 16.08 -0.55
N GLU A 490 25.09 15.70 -0.03
CA GLU A 490 24.22 16.59 0.72
C GLU A 490 24.77 16.84 2.12
N TYR A 491 24.43 17.97 2.72
CA TYR A 491 24.90 18.30 4.05
C TYR A 491 23.89 19.16 4.81
N PHE A 492 24.03 19.19 6.13
CA PHE A 492 23.18 19.99 7.02
C PHE A 492 23.95 20.43 8.27
N GLY A 493 23.34 21.34 9.04
CA GLY A 493 23.92 21.86 10.28
C GLY A 493 24.81 23.10 10.10
N ASN A 494 25.07 23.53 8.86
CA ASN A 494 25.67 24.84 8.55
C ASN A 494 24.63 25.99 8.49
N SER A 495 23.36 25.70 8.79
CA SER A 495 22.27 26.66 8.91
C SER A 495 21.16 26.10 9.82
N TYR A 496 20.16 26.92 10.15
CA TYR A 496 18.96 26.49 10.89
C TYR A 496 17.85 25.94 9.98
N ASP A 497 18.05 25.98 8.66
CA ASP A 497 17.13 25.37 7.71
C ASP A 497 17.43 23.87 7.59
N PRO A 498 16.40 23.01 7.51
CA PRO A 498 16.61 21.59 7.33
C PRO A 498 17.09 21.29 5.91
N LEU A 499 17.99 20.32 5.79
CA LEU A 499 18.09 19.57 4.54
C LEU A 499 16.81 18.75 4.40
N ILE A 500 16.14 18.84 3.25
CA ILE A 500 14.94 18.06 2.95
C ILE A 500 15.23 17.20 1.72
N ILE A 501 15.16 15.89 1.90
CA ILE A 501 15.17 14.94 0.80
C ILE A 501 13.75 14.43 0.56
N GLU A 502 13.41 14.17 -0.71
CA GLU A 502 12.13 13.59 -1.10
C GLU A 502 12.36 12.29 -1.86
N ILE A 503 11.92 11.18 -1.26
CA ILE A 503 12.04 9.84 -1.84
C ILE A 503 10.71 9.09 -1.65
N ASN A 504 10.23 8.41 -2.69
CA ASN A 504 8.95 7.69 -2.67
C ASN A 504 7.78 8.54 -2.09
N ASN A 505 7.69 9.82 -2.49
CA ASN A 505 6.69 10.79 -2.01
C ASN A 505 6.70 11.00 -0.48
N THR A 506 7.84 10.75 0.17
CA THR A 506 8.06 11.00 1.60
C THR A 506 9.14 12.06 1.75
N LYS A 507 8.83 13.15 2.46
CA LYS A 507 9.78 14.22 2.77
C LYS A 507 10.46 13.93 4.10
N ILE A 508 11.78 13.81 4.07
CA ILE A 508 12.61 13.51 5.25
C ILE A 508 13.51 14.72 5.49
N GLY A 509 13.38 15.32 6.66
CA GLY A 509 14.16 16.47 7.10
C GLY A 509 15.32 16.07 8.01
N PHE A 510 16.47 16.72 7.85
CA PHE A 510 17.62 16.63 8.72
C PHE A 510 18.00 18.00 9.27
N LEU A 511 18.16 18.09 10.59
CA LEU A 511 18.72 19.25 11.27
C LEU A 511 19.93 18.84 12.11
N GLY A 512 20.89 19.74 12.24
CA GLY A 512 22.14 19.52 12.97
C GLY A 512 22.38 20.67 13.94
N PHE A 513 22.77 20.36 15.17
CA PHE A 513 23.10 21.39 16.17
C PHE A 513 24.36 21.06 16.96
N SER A 514 25.21 22.05 17.15
CA SER A 514 26.38 21.96 18.03
C SER A 514 26.12 22.62 19.38
N ASP A 515 26.54 22.00 20.48
CA ASP A 515 26.57 22.66 21.80
C ASP A 515 27.84 23.53 21.99
N PHE A 516 28.75 23.48 21.01
CA PHE A 516 30.03 24.17 21.01
C PHE A 516 30.05 25.36 20.04
N LEU A 517 31.14 26.11 20.04
CA LEU A 517 31.44 27.19 19.07
C LEU A 517 30.31 28.23 18.89
N LYS A 518 29.63 28.63 19.97
CA LYS A 518 28.53 29.63 19.95
C LYS A 518 28.86 30.97 19.31
N HIS A 519 30.14 31.32 19.17
CA HIS A 519 30.60 32.52 18.48
C HIS A 519 30.51 32.40 16.94
N LEU A 520 30.39 31.18 16.41
CA LEU A 520 30.24 30.85 14.98
C LEU A 520 28.80 30.49 14.60
N ASP A 521 27.84 30.90 15.42
CA ASP A 521 26.41 30.71 15.19
C ASP A 521 26.00 31.21 13.78
N ALA A 522 25.32 30.37 13.02
CA ALA A 522 24.88 30.62 11.64
C ALA A 522 23.89 31.79 11.52
N GLU A 523 23.21 32.19 12.59
CA GLU A 523 22.38 33.40 12.57
C GLU A 523 23.20 34.69 12.56
N LYS A 524 24.40 34.67 13.15
CA LYS A 524 25.25 35.85 13.36
C LYS A 524 26.38 35.92 12.35
N ASN A 525 26.65 34.81 11.69
CA ASN A 525 27.77 34.64 10.77
C ASN A 525 27.23 34.05 9.47
N ASN A 526 27.55 34.69 8.34
CA ASN A 526 27.42 34.01 7.06
C ASN A 526 28.22 32.69 7.12
N ASN A 527 27.78 31.59 6.52
CA ASN A 527 28.49 30.29 6.58
C ASN A 527 28.94 29.86 7.99
N GLY A 528 28.06 29.99 9.00
CA GLY A 528 28.30 29.49 10.36
C GLY A 528 27.84 28.04 10.56
N ILE A 529 27.69 27.61 11.82
CA ILE A 529 26.97 26.38 12.18
C ILE A 529 25.77 26.67 13.05
N ALA A 530 24.73 25.86 12.93
CA ALA A 530 23.62 25.91 13.87
C ALA A 530 24.07 25.41 15.25
N VAL A 531 23.78 26.21 16.28
CA VAL A 531 24.15 25.93 17.65
C VAL A 531 22.91 25.81 18.52
N ILE A 532 23.04 25.16 19.68
CA ILE A 532 21.94 25.11 20.66
C ILE A 532 21.80 26.49 21.33
N ASN A 533 20.84 27.27 20.87
CA ASN A 533 20.49 28.60 21.38
C ASN A 533 18.96 28.74 21.62
N GLU A 534 18.49 29.95 21.87
CA GLU A 534 17.08 30.31 22.07
C GLU A 534 16.16 30.02 20.87
N ASN A 535 16.70 29.99 19.65
CA ASN A 535 15.93 29.76 18.42
C ASN A 535 15.77 28.28 18.06
N PHE A 536 16.48 27.38 18.76
CA PHE A 536 16.45 25.93 18.55
C PHE A 536 15.02 25.37 18.37
N GLU A 537 14.12 25.65 19.32
CA GLU A 537 12.76 25.10 19.33
C GLU A 537 11.95 25.58 18.11
N ASN A 538 12.10 26.86 17.76
CA ASN A 538 11.39 27.47 16.64
C ASN A 538 11.85 26.86 15.31
N SER A 539 13.15 26.66 15.15
CA SER A 539 13.74 26.04 13.95
C SER A 539 13.27 24.60 13.75
N VAL A 540 13.20 23.82 14.85
CA VAL A 540 12.65 22.46 14.81
C VAL A 540 11.18 22.44 14.41
N LYS A 541 10.33 23.31 14.99
CA LYS A 541 8.91 23.39 14.64
C LYS A 541 8.69 23.76 13.18
N LYS A 542 9.40 24.79 12.69
CA LYS A 542 9.35 25.22 11.28
C LYS A 542 9.82 24.13 10.32
N ALA A 543 10.84 23.36 10.69
CA ALA A 543 11.29 22.23 9.89
C ALA A 543 10.21 21.14 9.83
N LYS A 544 9.59 20.81 10.98
CA LYS A 544 8.56 19.77 11.04
C LYS A 544 7.33 20.08 10.18
N GLU A 545 6.95 21.35 10.04
CA GLU A 545 5.85 21.77 9.16
C GLU A 545 6.10 21.45 7.67
N LYS A 546 7.37 21.28 7.27
CA LYS A 546 7.76 21.06 5.87
C LYS A 546 7.98 19.58 5.52
N VAL A 547 8.02 18.69 6.50
CA VAL A 547 8.47 17.29 6.31
C VAL A 547 7.55 16.27 6.98
N ASP A 548 7.50 15.07 6.40
CA ASP A 548 6.76 13.96 6.99
C ASP A 548 7.51 13.38 8.20
N ILE A 549 8.84 13.25 8.09
CA ILE A 549 9.75 12.72 9.12
C ILE A 549 10.87 13.72 9.38
N LEU A 550 11.14 14.04 10.64
CA LEU A 550 12.23 14.92 11.03
C LEU A 550 13.24 14.19 11.91
N ILE A 551 14.51 14.16 11.50
CA ILE A 551 15.64 13.58 12.23
C ILE A 551 16.56 14.73 12.67
N VAL A 552 16.95 14.76 13.94
CA VAL A 552 17.85 15.78 14.48
C VAL A 552 19.13 15.15 15.00
N SER A 553 20.26 15.66 14.50
CA SER A 553 21.60 15.28 14.93
C SER A 553 22.19 16.33 15.87
N PHE A 554 22.79 15.90 16.98
CA PHE A 554 23.47 16.79 17.93
C PHE A 554 24.93 16.43 18.08
N HIS A 555 25.79 17.45 18.19
CA HIS A 555 27.18 17.30 18.58
C HIS A 555 27.40 17.97 19.94
N TRP A 556 27.50 17.15 21.00
CA TRP A 556 27.28 17.60 22.39
C TRP A 556 27.81 16.65 23.46
N GLY A 557 27.67 17.04 24.73
CA GLY A 557 28.01 16.17 25.85
C GLY A 557 29.50 16.19 26.17
N ASP A 558 29.90 15.27 27.04
CA ASP A 558 31.27 15.19 27.56
C ASP A 558 32.01 14.00 26.94
N GLU A 559 33.25 14.22 26.49
CA GLU A 559 34.08 13.17 25.88
C GLU A 559 34.18 11.92 26.78
N TYR A 560 34.08 10.74 26.15
CA TYR A 560 34.26 9.41 26.73
C TYR A 560 33.27 9.02 27.83
N LYS A 561 32.19 9.77 28.05
CA LYS A 561 31.13 9.39 28.99
C LYS A 561 30.13 8.46 28.31
N LYS A 562 29.85 7.29 28.89
CA LYS A 562 28.87 6.31 28.39
C LYS A 562 27.40 6.68 28.65
N PHE A 563 27.15 7.71 29.45
CA PHE A 563 25.80 8.15 29.80
C PHE A 563 25.62 9.63 29.50
N ALA A 564 24.46 9.96 28.94
CA ALA A 564 24.08 11.31 28.61
C ALA A 564 23.87 12.17 29.86
N ASN A 565 24.42 13.39 29.87
CA ASN A 565 24.23 14.33 30.95
C ASN A 565 22.85 15.02 30.91
N GLN A 566 22.49 15.78 31.95
CA GLN A 566 21.17 16.42 32.05
C GLN A 566 20.89 17.42 30.92
N ARG A 567 21.93 18.06 30.38
CA ARG A 567 21.79 19.03 29.28
C ARG A 567 21.42 18.31 27.98
N GLN A 568 22.10 17.21 27.66
CA GLN A 568 21.75 16.37 26.51
C GLN A 568 20.29 15.87 26.62
N GLN A 569 19.91 15.32 27.79
CA GLN A 569 18.54 14.83 28.01
C GLN A 569 17.48 15.92 27.84
N LYS A 570 17.74 17.12 28.36
CA LYS A 570 16.84 18.27 28.23
C LYS A 570 16.58 18.62 26.77
N PHE A 571 17.63 18.79 25.96
CA PHE A 571 17.47 19.22 24.57
C PHE A 571 16.98 18.10 23.65
N ALA A 572 17.36 16.84 23.90
CA ALA A 572 16.80 15.71 23.17
C ALA A 572 15.29 15.60 23.34
N ARG A 573 14.80 15.67 24.59
CA ARG A 573 13.36 15.63 24.88
C ARG A 573 12.63 16.85 24.33
N LEU A 574 13.22 18.04 24.42
CA LEU A 574 12.66 19.26 23.82
C LEU A 574 12.52 19.14 22.29
N ALA A 575 13.48 18.49 21.62
CA ALA A 575 13.40 18.19 20.20
C ALA A 575 12.17 17.31 19.89
N ILE A 576 12.01 16.20 20.61
CA ILE A 576 10.85 15.30 20.47
C ILE A 576 9.53 16.04 20.76
N ASP A 577 9.49 16.85 21.83
CA ASP A 577 8.34 17.67 22.19
C ASP A 577 7.96 18.69 21.12
N SER A 578 8.94 19.10 20.30
CA SER A 578 8.77 20.04 19.19
C SER A 578 8.42 19.36 17.87
N GLY A 579 8.28 18.04 17.84
CA GLY A 579 7.80 17.27 16.69
C GLY A 579 8.83 16.40 15.98
N VAL A 580 10.04 16.23 16.54
CA VAL A 580 11.09 15.36 15.99
C VAL A 580 10.71 13.89 16.13
N ASP A 581 11.05 13.10 15.11
CA ASP A 581 10.73 11.67 15.04
C ASP A 581 11.89 10.79 15.53
N LEU A 582 13.14 11.26 15.42
CA LEU A 582 14.34 10.55 15.87
C LEU A 582 15.45 11.54 16.22
N VAL A 583 16.12 11.32 17.35
CA VAL A 583 17.29 12.09 17.77
C VAL A 583 18.53 11.19 17.73
N VAL A 584 19.61 11.70 17.13
CA VAL A 584 20.93 11.06 17.09
C VAL A 584 21.98 12.03 17.61
N GLY A 585 22.96 11.53 18.35
CA GLY A 585 24.03 12.32 18.93
C GLY A 585 25.42 11.85 18.51
N HIS A 586 26.38 12.76 18.67
CA HIS A 586 27.78 12.69 18.27
C HIS A 586 28.63 13.45 19.29
N HIS A 587 29.98 13.37 19.21
CA HIS A 587 30.99 14.02 20.07
C HIS A 587 31.60 13.17 21.20
N PRO A 588 30.85 12.44 22.04
CA PRO A 588 31.46 11.69 23.15
C PRO A 588 32.49 10.63 22.72
N HIS A 589 32.63 10.34 21.43
CA HIS A 589 33.51 9.33 20.83
C HIS A 589 33.27 7.89 21.29
N VAL A 590 32.26 7.67 22.13
CA VAL A 590 31.80 6.37 22.62
C VAL A 590 30.28 6.30 22.49
N ILE A 591 29.73 5.11 22.29
CA ILE A 591 28.28 4.91 22.29
C ILE A 591 27.72 5.28 23.66
N GLN A 592 26.70 6.15 23.69
CA GLN A 592 25.94 6.46 24.89
C GLN A 592 24.61 5.71 24.95
N ASN A 593 23.98 5.70 26.12
CA ASN A 593 22.69 5.08 26.35
C ASN A 593 21.61 5.51 25.33
N ILE A 594 20.63 4.64 25.10
CA ILE A 594 19.46 4.90 24.24
C ILE A 594 18.27 5.21 25.16
N GLU A 595 17.41 6.15 24.76
CA GLU A 595 16.18 6.45 25.48
C GLU A 595 14.98 6.37 24.52
N LYS A 596 13.89 5.76 24.99
CA LYS A 596 12.58 5.85 24.34
C LYS A 596 11.71 6.87 25.08
N TYR A 597 11.42 7.99 24.44
CA TYR A 597 10.62 9.09 25.00
C TYR A 597 9.41 9.36 24.11
N LYS A 598 8.19 9.32 24.67
CA LYS A 598 6.92 9.48 23.93
C LYS A 598 6.82 8.62 22.64
N ASN A 599 7.25 7.35 22.75
CA ASN A 599 7.32 6.38 21.64
C ASN A 599 8.30 6.74 20.50
N LYS A 600 9.21 7.69 20.70
CA LYS A 600 10.30 8.03 19.80
C LYS A 600 11.64 7.67 20.42
N TYR A 601 12.67 7.46 19.60
CA TYR A 601 14.00 7.06 20.06
C TYR A 601 14.97 8.23 20.09
N ILE A 602 15.86 8.20 21.08
CA ILE A 602 16.96 9.13 21.29
C ILE A 602 18.23 8.30 21.46
N PHE A 603 19.17 8.45 20.54
CA PHE A 603 20.52 7.89 20.62
C PHE A 603 21.46 9.02 21.03
N TYR A 604 21.93 9.04 22.28
CA TYR A 604 22.65 10.21 22.80
C TYR A 604 24.07 10.39 22.24
N SER A 605 24.70 9.29 21.81
CA SER A 605 25.92 9.29 21.01
C SER A 605 26.06 7.98 20.26
N LEU A 606 26.44 8.05 18.99
CA LEU A 606 26.87 6.89 18.20
C LEU A 606 28.38 6.62 18.30
N GLY A 607 29.17 7.47 18.97
CA GLY A 607 30.61 7.32 19.03
C GLY A 607 31.31 7.39 17.66
N ASN A 608 32.50 6.81 17.57
CA ASN A 608 33.35 6.87 16.37
C ASN A 608 32.93 5.86 15.31
N PHE A 609 32.70 6.30 14.08
CA PHE A 609 32.58 5.40 12.93
C PHE A 609 33.95 5.16 12.27
N ILE A 610 34.69 6.22 11.93
CA ILE A 610 36.10 6.15 11.49
C ILE A 610 36.89 7.20 12.27
N PHE A 611 37.81 6.77 13.14
CA PHE A 611 38.62 7.67 13.97
C PHE A 611 39.89 6.97 14.46
N ASP A 612 40.94 7.73 14.78
CA ASP A 612 42.23 7.18 15.25
C ASP A 612 42.43 7.10 16.78
N GLN A 613 41.34 7.00 17.54
CA GLN A 613 41.37 6.95 19.01
C GLN A 613 41.46 5.50 19.54
N ASN A 614 42.50 4.75 19.21
CA ASN A 614 42.67 3.36 19.66
C ASN A 614 43.21 3.18 21.09
N PHE A 615 43.19 4.22 21.92
CA PHE A 615 43.63 4.13 23.31
C PHE A 615 42.62 3.45 24.24
N SER A 616 41.37 3.24 23.79
CA SER A 616 40.31 2.55 24.52
C SER A 616 39.51 1.64 23.59
N GLU A 617 38.98 0.55 24.13
CA GLU A 617 38.06 -0.33 23.39
C GLU A 617 36.76 0.42 23.03
N ASP A 618 36.23 1.22 23.95
CA ASP A 618 34.96 1.93 23.74
C ASP A 618 35.02 2.94 22.60
N THR A 619 36.18 3.54 22.33
CA THR A 619 36.39 4.50 21.24
C THR A 619 36.66 3.81 19.90
N MET A 620 36.88 2.49 19.92
CA MET A 620 37.00 1.61 18.75
C MET A 620 35.69 0.89 18.42
N ILE A 621 34.59 1.26 19.08
CA ILE A 621 33.25 0.71 18.83
C ILE A 621 32.29 1.86 18.52
N GLY A 622 31.91 1.96 17.25
CA GLY A 622 30.89 2.88 16.75
C GLY A 622 29.50 2.26 16.77
N GLY A 623 28.48 3.11 16.84
CA GLY A 623 27.08 2.77 16.68
C GLY A 623 26.57 3.19 15.30
N GLY A 624 25.54 2.50 14.82
CA GLY A 624 24.75 2.95 13.69
C GLY A 624 23.28 2.57 13.85
N VAL A 625 22.42 3.46 13.36
CA VAL A 625 20.97 3.36 13.46
C VAL A 625 20.40 3.13 12.06
N GLU A 626 19.87 1.95 11.83
CA GLU A 626 19.12 1.63 10.61
C GLU A 626 17.67 2.10 10.80
N VAL A 627 17.19 2.98 9.94
CA VAL A 627 15.84 3.55 9.96
C VAL A 627 15.11 3.09 8.71
N TYR A 628 14.02 2.37 8.93
CA TYR A 628 13.15 1.85 7.87
C TYR A 628 11.87 2.66 7.86
N ILE A 629 11.57 3.27 6.72
CA ILE A 629 10.47 4.22 6.55
C ILE A 629 9.46 3.68 5.54
N LYS A 630 8.19 3.66 5.95
CA LYS A 630 7.07 3.25 5.11
C LYS A 630 5.86 4.13 5.39
N ASN A 631 5.12 4.49 4.34
CA ASN A 631 3.89 5.29 4.44
C ASN A 631 4.09 6.59 5.25
N LYS A 632 5.16 7.34 4.96
CA LYS A 632 5.48 8.62 5.61
C LYS A 632 5.74 8.53 7.13
N LYS A 633 6.07 7.35 7.64
CA LYS A 633 6.37 7.10 9.06
C LYS A 633 7.58 6.20 9.20
N ILE A 634 8.30 6.34 10.31
CA ILE A 634 9.31 5.37 10.73
C ILE A 634 8.57 4.09 11.13
N ASP A 635 8.79 3.02 10.38
CA ASP A 635 8.20 1.70 10.58
C ASP A 635 9.02 0.89 11.58
N ARG A 636 10.34 0.84 11.37
CA ARG A 636 11.29 0.13 12.24
C ARG A 636 12.58 0.92 12.42
N ILE A 637 13.18 0.79 13.60
CA ILE A 637 14.55 1.22 13.90
C ILE A 637 15.33 0.01 14.40
N SER A 638 16.55 -0.18 13.88
CA SER A 638 17.51 -1.17 14.37
C SER A 638 18.84 -0.49 14.72
N PHE A 639 19.59 -1.05 15.66
CA PHE A 639 20.89 -0.53 16.08
C PHE A 639 21.96 -1.59 15.87
N ARG A 640 23.11 -1.18 15.32
CA ARG A 640 24.30 -2.02 15.13
C ARG A 640 25.52 -1.36 15.73
N LYS A 641 26.48 -2.20 16.11
CA LYS A 641 27.83 -1.77 16.47
C LYS A 641 28.80 -2.05 15.33
N PHE A 642 29.77 -1.17 15.15
CA PHE A 642 30.84 -1.25 14.16
C PHE A 642 32.16 -1.27 14.91
N TYR A 643 32.94 -2.33 14.74
CA TYR A 643 34.19 -2.54 15.46
C TYR A 643 35.35 -2.15 14.56
N LEU A 644 36.12 -1.14 14.98
CA LEU A 644 37.33 -0.71 14.31
C LEU A 644 38.50 -1.62 14.71
N ASN A 645 39.36 -1.96 13.75
CA ASN A 645 40.65 -2.59 14.03
C ASN A 645 41.76 -1.55 14.26
N ASN A 646 42.99 -2.00 14.53
CA ASN A 646 44.16 -1.12 14.74
C ASN A 646 44.64 -0.36 13.49
N ASP A 647 44.04 -0.63 12.33
CA ASP A 647 44.22 0.15 11.11
C ASP A 647 43.09 1.16 10.88
N PHE A 648 42.18 1.30 11.86
CA PHE A 648 41.01 2.19 11.82
C PHE A 648 40.03 1.87 10.70
N GLN A 649 40.01 0.61 10.28
CA GLN A 649 39.03 0.05 9.36
C GLN A 649 37.93 -0.65 10.14
N ILE A 650 36.69 -0.59 9.67
CA ILE A 650 35.63 -1.44 10.23
C ILE A 650 35.94 -2.90 9.90
N GLU A 651 36.15 -3.71 10.92
CA GLU A 651 36.46 -5.14 10.79
C GLU A 651 35.23 -6.02 11.00
N LYS A 652 34.33 -5.61 11.89
CA LYS A 652 33.13 -6.39 12.24
C LYS A 652 31.93 -5.45 12.42
N ILE A 653 30.77 -5.94 12.02
CA ILE A 653 29.47 -5.35 12.35
C ILE A 653 28.78 -6.31 13.33
N SER A 654 28.17 -5.81 14.40
CA SER A 654 27.40 -6.68 15.30
C SER A 654 26.15 -7.22 14.62
N ASP A 655 25.74 -8.41 15.06
CA ASP A 655 24.43 -8.96 14.72
C ASP A 655 23.30 -8.06 15.23
N LEU A 656 22.16 -8.14 14.55
CA LEU A 656 21.01 -7.26 14.76
C LEU A 656 20.38 -7.57 16.13
N LEU A 657 20.05 -6.56 16.93
CA LEU A 657 19.02 -6.75 17.96
C LEU A 657 17.69 -7.01 17.22
N LEU A 658 17.02 -8.13 17.48
CA LEU A 658 15.85 -8.60 16.73
C LEU A 658 14.54 -8.30 17.47
N PRO A 659 13.59 -7.53 16.89
CA PRO A 659 12.23 -7.54 17.41
C PRO A 659 11.63 -8.95 17.23
N TYR A 660 11.18 -9.56 18.34
CA TYR A 660 10.60 -10.88 18.37
C TYR A 660 9.29 -10.85 19.17
N GLN A 661 8.21 -11.35 18.57
CA GLN A 661 6.88 -11.27 19.16
C GLN A 661 6.54 -12.55 19.91
N ILE A 662 6.14 -12.40 21.17
CA ILE A 662 5.66 -13.51 21.99
C ILE A 662 4.35 -13.08 22.67
N ASN A 663 3.29 -13.87 22.50
CA ASN A 663 1.96 -13.61 23.09
C ASN A 663 1.46 -12.17 22.87
N ASN A 664 1.56 -11.69 21.63
CA ASN A 664 1.13 -10.35 21.18
C ASN A 664 1.85 -9.15 21.83
N LYS A 665 3.02 -9.38 22.43
CA LYS A 665 3.92 -8.31 22.88
C LYS A 665 5.24 -8.44 22.12
N ILE A 666 5.77 -7.31 21.63
CA ILE A 666 7.02 -7.25 20.87
C ILE A 666 8.15 -7.00 21.85
N TYR A 667 9.16 -7.86 21.78
CA TYR A 667 10.34 -7.86 22.62
C TYR A 667 11.55 -7.64 21.72
N LEU A 668 12.42 -6.68 22.02
CA LEU A 668 13.71 -6.56 21.33
C LEU A 668 14.63 -7.62 21.93
N LEU A 669 15.12 -8.58 21.15
CA LEU A 669 15.94 -9.69 21.64
C LEU A 669 17.37 -9.60 21.11
N LYS A 670 18.34 -9.89 21.96
CA LYS A 670 19.73 -10.09 21.53
C LYS A 670 19.88 -11.50 20.94
N ILE A 671 20.62 -11.66 19.83
CA ILE A 671 20.94 -12.98 19.28
C ILE A 671 22.16 -13.58 20.02
N ALA A 672 22.10 -14.89 20.28
CA ALA A 672 23.16 -15.75 20.76
C ALA A 672 23.31 -16.90 19.75
N ASP A 673 24.23 -16.80 18.80
CA ASP A 673 24.43 -17.78 17.73
C ASP A 673 25.87 -18.34 17.69
N GLU A 674 26.68 -18.00 18.70
CA GLU A 674 28.02 -18.54 18.90
C GLU A 674 28.14 -19.31 20.24
N PRO A 675 28.94 -20.39 20.33
CA PRO A 675 28.99 -21.29 21.48
C PRO A 675 29.23 -20.63 22.83
N LEU A 676 30.09 -19.60 22.88
CA LEU A 676 30.39 -18.86 24.10
C LEU A 676 29.18 -18.05 24.60
N GLU A 677 28.35 -17.55 23.69
CA GLU A 677 27.13 -16.84 24.05
C GLU A 677 26.02 -17.79 24.49
N TRP A 678 25.99 -19.02 23.95
CA TRP A 678 25.11 -20.08 24.45
C TRP A 678 25.45 -20.51 25.87
N GLU A 679 26.74 -20.68 26.14
CA GLU A 679 27.23 -21.06 27.47
C GLU A 679 27.01 -19.97 28.50
N ARG A 680 26.94 -18.69 28.11
CA ARG A 680 26.73 -17.58 29.05
C ARG A 680 25.25 -17.20 29.18
N GLY A 681 24.52 -17.15 28.08
CA GLY A 681 23.16 -16.65 28.02
C GLY A 681 22.94 -15.29 28.70
N LEU A 682 21.78 -15.13 29.36
CA LEU A 682 21.51 -14.02 30.27
C LEU A 682 22.06 -14.22 31.70
N MET A 683 22.89 -15.25 31.91
CA MET A 683 23.49 -15.48 33.22
C MET A 683 24.33 -14.25 33.61
N PHE A 684 24.24 -13.86 34.87
CA PHE A 684 24.78 -12.64 35.46
C PHE A 684 24.11 -11.31 35.04
N VAL A 685 23.13 -11.31 34.14
CA VAL A 685 22.34 -10.11 33.83
C VAL A 685 21.42 -9.82 35.00
N ARG A 686 21.64 -8.68 35.67
CA ARG A 686 20.82 -8.23 36.81
C ARG A 686 19.63 -7.37 36.39
N LYS A 687 19.75 -6.61 35.27
CA LYS A 687 18.69 -5.77 34.64
C LYS A 687 19.06 -5.44 33.19
N PRO A 688 18.18 -5.62 32.20
CA PRO A 688 18.42 -5.21 30.80
C PRO A 688 18.02 -3.75 30.57
N ILE A 689 18.64 -3.07 29.61
CA ILE A 689 18.40 -1.63 29.35
C ILE A 689 17.91 -1.37 27.91
N ASP A 690 18.33 -2.18 26.93
CA ASP A 690 18.04 -1.93 25.49
C ASP A 690 17.34 -3.10 24.76
N PHE A 691 17.05 -4.20 25.46
CA PHE A 691 16.41 -5.39 24.90
C PHE A 691 15.65 -6.13 26.00
N ASP A 692 14.59 -6.83 25.65
CA ASP A 692 13.69 -7.49 26.58
C ASP A 692 14.07 -8.97 26.85
N GLY A 693 15.05 -9.50 26.11
CA GLY A 693 15.49 -10.88 26.27
C GLY A 693 16.59 -11.30 25.29
N MET A 694 16.87 -12.60 25.21
CA MET A 694 17.89 -13.18 24.33
C MET A 694 17.31 -14.38 23.56
N ILE A 695 17.72 -14.54 22.31
CA ILE A 695 17.39 -15.69 21.47
C ILE A 695 18.65 -16.48 21.17
N PHE A 696 18.61 -17.77 21.43
CA PHE A 696 19.71 -18.70 21.23
C PHE A 696 19.40 -19.51 20.00
N ILE A 697 20.32 -19.52 19.04
CA ILE A 697 20.20 -20.29 17.80
C ILE A 697 21.35 -21.27 17.77
N PHE A 698 21.03 -22.57 17.70
CA PHE A 698 22.00 -23.65 17.77
C PHE A 698 22.13 -24.37 16.43
N PRO A 699 23.31 -24.91 16.10
CA PRO A 699 23.57 -25.57 14.81
C PRO A 699 22.91 -26.95 14.68
N ASP A 700 22.40 -27.50 15.78
CA ASP A 700 21.81 -28.83 15.85
C ASP A 700 20.56 -28.89 16.76
N LYS A 701 19.72 -29.91 16.57
CA LYS A 701 18.53 -30.17 17.40
C LYS A 701 18.88 -31.17 18.49
N GLN A 702 18.93 -30.71 19.74
CA GLN A 702 19.21 -31.57 20.90
C GLN A 702 18.33 -31.20 22.08
N ILE A 703 18.22 -32.10 23.08
CA ILE A 703 17.62 -31.74 24.37
C ILE A 703 18.53 -30.71 25.04
N ARG A 704 17.99 -29.56 25.45
CA ARG A 704 18.77 -28.47 26.05
C ARG A 704 18.30 -28.18 27.46
N SER A 705 19.25 -27.91 28.34
CA SER A 705 18.98 -27.60 29.75
C SER A 705 19.57 -26.24 30.11
N PHE A 706 18.79 -25.46 30.86
CA PHE A 706 19.20 -24.16 31.36
C PHE A 706 19.07 -24.17 32.88
N TRP A 707 19.97 -23.46 33.56
CA TRP A 707 20.00 -23.41 35.02
C TRP A 707 20.13 -21.98 35.50
N ASN A 708 19.71 -21.74 36.74
CA ASN A 708 19.72 -20.40 37.30
C ASN A 708 20.92 -20.10 38.21
N LYS A 709 21.87 -21.02 38.45
CA LYS A 709 23.02 -20.88 39.37
C LYS A 709 23.67 -19.49 39.37
N ASN A 710 23.69 -18.80 38.22
CA ASN A 710 24.21 -17.45 38.05
C ASN A 710 23.20 -16.46 37.43
N THR A 711 21.95 -16.84 37.27
CA THR A 711 20.89 -16.00 36.68
C THR A 711 20.23 -15.16 37.77
N LEU A 712 20.28 -13.84 37.62
CA LEU A 712 19.90 -12.89 38.68
C LEU A 712 18.56 -12.20 38.41
N VAL A 713 17.95 -12.47 37.27
CA VAL A 713 16.61 -12.04 36.89
C VAL A 713 15.71 -13.25 36.72
N ASP A 714 14.41 -13.00 36.81
CA ASP A 714 13.40 -13.99 36.48
C ASP A 714 13.22 -14.05 34.96
N LEU A 715 13.24 -15.26 34.42
CA LEU A 715 13.13 -15.48 32.98
C LEU A 715 11.94 -16.36 32.66
N ASP A 716 11.13 -15.94 31.70
CA ASP A 716 10.26 -16.85 30.96
C ASP A 716 11.09 -17.46 29.83
N ILE A 717 11.14 -18.79 29.78
CA ILE A 717 11.95 -19.55 28.82
C ILE A 717 10.99 -20.21 27.83
N TYR A 718 11.21 -19.99 26.56
CA TYR A 718 10.45 -20.60 25.49
C TYR A 718 11.38 -21.53 24.73
N TRP A 719 10.95 -22.78 24.57
CA TRP A 719 11.66 -23.80 23.81
C TRP A 719 11.06 -23.84 22.42
N LEU A 720 11.92 -23.78 21.41
CA LEU A 720 11.49 -23.70 20.03
C LEU A 720 12.16 -24.78 19.18
N ASP A 721 11.34 -25.42 18.37
CA ASP A 721 11.81 -26.12 17.20
C ASP A 721 11.61 -25.18 16.00
N ASP A 722 12.72 -24.67 15.46
CA ASP A 722 12.78 -23.59 14.50
C ASP A 722 12.04 -22.32 15.02
N ASP A 723 10.87 -21.99 14.49
CA ASP A 723 10.07 -20.82 14.92
C ASP A 723 8.78 -21.22 15.64
N LYS A 724 8.59 -22.51 15.92
CA LYS A 724 7.41 -23.01 16.65
C LYS A 724 7.75 -23.18 18.11
N ILE A 725 6.99 -22.51 18.98
CA ILE A 725 7.05 -22.73 20.42
C ILE A 725 6.45 -24.11 20.71
N ILE A 726 7.26 -24.99 21.29
CA ILE A 726 6.87 -26.36 21.65
C ILE A 726 6.80 -26.58 23.16
N GLY A 727 7.32 -25.64 23.94
CA GLY A 727 7.26 -25.63 25.39
C GLY A 727 7.57 -24.25 25.96
N LYS A 728 7.09 -24.00 27.17
CA LYS A 728 7.41 -22.81 27.94
C LYS A 728 7.68 -23.22 29.39
N ASP A 729 8.75 -22.70 29.95
CA ASP A 729 9.12 -22.86 31.34
C ASP A 729 9.41 -21.50 31.99
N PHE A 730 9.59 -21.52 33.30
CA PHE A 730 9.99 -20.36 34.08
C PHE A 730 11.27 -20.68 34.83
N LEU A 731 12.28 -19.84 34.63
CA LEU A 731 13.56 -19.94 35.31
C LEU A 731 13.67 -18.79 36.34
N PRO A 732 13.35 -19.04 37.62
CA PRO A 732 13.45 -18.02 38.66
C PRO A 732 14.90 -17.66 38.94
N SER A 733 15.15 -16.44 39.40
CA SER A 733 16.50 -16.03 39.77
C SER A 733 17.11 -16.87 40.91
N ILE A 734 18.44 -16.95 40.95
CA ILE A 734 19.17 -17.66 42.03
C ILE A 734 18.89 -17.04 43.39
N GLU A 735 18.68 -15.73 43.43
CA GLU A 735 18.37 -15.00 44.66
C GLU A 735 17.01 -15.41 45.23
N LYS A 736 16.01 -15.69 44.36
CA LYS A 736 14.69 -16.16 44.78
C LYS A 736 14.69 -17.61 45.24
N THR A 737 15.46 -18.46 44.57
CA THR A 737 15.47 -19.91 44.83
C THR A 737 16.42 -20.33 45.94
N LYS A 738 17.46 -19.53 46.25
CA LYS A 738 18.52 -19.83 47.23
C LYS A 738 19.28 -21.14 46.96
N GLY A 739 19.18 -21.67 45.74
CA GLY A 739 19.81 -22.93 45.30
C GLY A 739 19.60 -23.13 43.80
N ILE A 740 20.42 -23.98 43.17
CA ILE A 740 20.40 -24.16 41.71
C ILE A 740 19.11 -24.85 41.28
N TYR A 741 18.38 -24.19 40.40
CA TYR A 741 17.21 -24.69 39.70
C TYR A 741 17.54 -24.88 38.23
N THR A 742 17.15 -26.03 37.66
CA THR A 742 17.43 -26.40 36.26
C THR A 742 16.13 -26.77 35.58
N ILE A 743 15.96 -26.32 34.35
CA ILE A 743 14.87 -26.66 33.44
C ILE A 743 15.45 -27.33 32.20
N THR A 744 14.66 -28.15 31.53
CA THR A 744 15.11 -28.92 30.36
C THR A 744 14.00 -28.99 29.32
N SER A 745 14.36 -28.85 28.05
CA SER A 745 13.39 -28.92 26.98
C SER A 745 12.73 -30.31 26.92
N PRO A 746 11.41 -30.40 26.70
CA PRO A 746 10.68 -31.67 26.70
C PRO A 746 10.96 -32.54 25.47
N VAL A 747 11.45 -31.92 24.38
CA VAL A 747 11.88 -32.56 23.15
C VAL A 747 13.12 -31.82 22.59
N PRO A 748 13.86 -32.38 21.62
CA PRO A 748 15.01 -31.70 21.03
C PRO A 748 14.65 -30.37 20.38
N VAL A 749 15.50 -29.36 20.56
CA VAL A 749 15.33 -27.98 20.07
C VAL A 749 16.62 -27.44 19.45
N ASN A 750 16.46 -26.60 18.45
CA ASN A 750 17.55 -25.81 17.87
C ASN A 750 17.43 -24.30 18.18
N LYS A 751 16.37 -23.88 18.88
CA LYS A 751 16.21 -22.47 19.27
C LYS A 751 15.59 -22.34 20.65
N VAL A 752 16.07 -21.37 21.42
CA VAL A 752 15.56 -21.08 22.78
C VAL A 752 15.44 -19.58 22.95
N ILE A 753 14.38 -19.11 23.59
CA ILE A 753 14.21 -17.69 23.90
C ILE A 753 14.09 -17.50 25.39
N GLU A 754 14.87 -16.58 25.92
CA GLU A 754 14.80 -16.11 27.30
C GLU A 754 14.20 -14.70 27.28
N ILE A 755 13.03 -14.52 27.91
CA ILE A 755 12.43 -13.20 28.11
C ILE A 755 12.55 -12.83 29.58
N ILE A 756 12.99 -11.60 29.82
CA ILE A 756 13.12 -11.07 31.17
C ILE A 756 11.72 -10.66 31.64
N LYS A 757 11.31 -11.20 32.78
CA LYS A 757 9.93 -11.12 33.27
C LYS A 757 9.59 -9.83 34.00
#